data_AF-A0A852ZFC3-F1
#
_entry.id   AF-A0A852ZFC3-F1
#
_cell.length_a   1.000
_cell.length_b   1.000
_cell.length_c   1.000
_cell.angle_alpha   90.00
_cell.angle_beta   90.00
_cell.angle_gamma   90.00
#
_symmetry.space_group_name_H-M   'P 1'
#
loop_
_entity.id
_entity.type
_entity.pdbx_description
1 polymer ?
#
loop_
_entity_poly.entity_id
_entity_poly.type
_entity_poly.pdbx_seq_one_letter_code
_entity_poly.pdbx_strand_id
1 'polypeptide(L)'
;MIERRPACAPESPPDQAVRGLSRRTFLRTNATLLAGFGAVAAWPNAVSAVAAEPAEVTRPLAASRADEWTQLFDRRSGWIGADGIYSVPLDGRDGLAAARSMSRTAFIFSDTRVGTVDPLDLTYDQTGFLNNSSAVLTGDRPLQGRATFITPENGAFGNGFWMNDGIAIGDTLYATGFAPDSNWNAARVDLIAVPIVDGVPDYAAVRRTEDVGLLVRTNTHIVMFGVGITDNSAADGHVYVYGYRNTLFGGQKDLVVARVPKAGFADVPRQGVSSPWRFWSGSEWSSDIAVAEQDAAVLHSDVSTELSVTPIPTGTYAGKYLLVYTRNVMSTGLEYAVGGTPIGPFSAGVLFYNCPEPFIYGAQTEGMTYCYNAKAHPSLSEKGRLLVSYNVNRVGGDPLTTEIYRPRFVWLDLNTPAAPTPAPRATTNVAAGRPATSSHGHATAARATDGAWDEFEDGWVADAKQTTWLAVDLGATRTIRGYRVKHAGYGGSPSATAFNTRDFSVQVSDRPRGPWTTVDAVSCNTDNLTDRLLPRPAGARYVRLQVTRPTQTADSTTRILEFEVLGNAGTSPVNLALYRPVTADAANSRAYHVTDGQLADAELDAWVNSSGHNPTWLAVDLGSARSIGRFVVRHAEAGGLDATLNTRDFTLQSSDNNKQWVDRDSVVDNESAVTDRVLSPFSARYVRLVITKPVADIVTDRTARVYELEVYPPGA
;
A
#
# COMPACT_ATOMS: atom_id res chain seq x y z
N MET A 1 2.04 29.98 31.90
CA MET A 1 1.52 28.62 32.17
C MET A 1 1.93 27.77 30.98
N ILE A 2 2.69 26.70 31.24
CA ILE A 2 3.43 25.93 30.24
C ILE A 2 2.47 24.89 29.63
N GLU A 3 2.14 25.02 28.33
CA GLU A 3 1.43 23.98 27.59
C GLU A 3 2.43 23.08 26.83
N ARG A 4 2.31 21.78 27.10
CA ARG A 4 3.13 20.71 26.52
C ARG A 4 2.55 20.28 25.17
N ARG A 5 3.43 20.20 24.16
CA ARG A 5 3.20 19.55 22.86
C ARG A 5 2.93 18.04 23.04
N PRO A 6 2.11 17.39 22.19
CA PRO A 6 2.18 15.94 21.99
C PRO A 6 3.01 15.64 20.72
N ALA A 7 4.04 14.80 20.84
CA ALA A 7 4.94 14.41 19.75
C ALA A 7 4.85 12.89 19.50
N CYS A 8 4.65 12.45 18.24
CA CYS A 8 5.11 11.15 17.72
C CYS A 8 6.33 11.50 16.83
N ALA A 9 7.54 11.53 17.43
CA ALA A 9 8.81 11.63 16.71
C ALA A 9 9.84 10.76 17.46
N PRO A 10 10.66 9.94 16.78
CA PRO A 10 11.70 9.17 17.45
C PRO A 10 12.85 10.09 17.91
N GLU A 11 13.20 10.05 19.19
CA GLU A 11 14.40 10.71 19.71
C GLU A 11 15.66 10.01 19.21
N SER A 12 16.62 10.79 18.72
CA SER A 12 17.95 10.33 18.32
C SER A 12 18.83 10.07 19.56
N PRO A 13 19.66 9.02 19.60
CA PRO A 13 20.59 8.81 20.71
C PRO A 13 21.71 9.87 20.70
N PRO A 14 22.29 10.23 21.86
CA PRO A 14 23.26 11.32 21.96
C PRO A 14 24.63 10.93 21.37
N ASP A 15 25.17 11.86 20.57
CA ASP A 15 26.52 11.80 19.99
C ASP A 15 27.59 11.63 21.07
N GLN A 16 28.33 10.52 21.01
CA GLN A 16 29.64 10.42 21.66
C GLN A 16 30.73 10.91 20.71
N ALA A 17 31.38 12.00 21.12
CA ALA A 17 32.55 12.56 20.48
C ALA A 17 33.72 11.55 20.47
N VAL A 18 34.17 11.15 19.28
CA VAL A 18 35.48 10.51 19.10
C VAL A 18 36.44 11.52 18.48
N ARG A 19 37.46 11.85 19.27
CA ARG A 19 38.61 12.68 18.90
C ARG A 19 39.42 12.03 17.79
N GLY A 20 40.00 12.88 16.95
CA GLY A 20 40.63 12.52 15.69
C GLY A 20 41.92 11.70 15.75
N LEU A 21 42.30 11.23 14.58
CA LEU A 21 43.66 10.85 14.23
C LEU A 21 43.89 11.01 12.72
N SER A 22 45.09 11.47 12.41
CA SER A 22 45.54 12.09 11.17
C SER A 22 45.98 11.11 10.08
N ARG A 23 45.85 11.56 8.82
CA ARG A 23 46.69 11.34 7.61
C ARG A 23 47.55 10.07 7.54
N ARG A 24 47.37 9.31 6.44
CA ARG A 24 48.47 9.00 5.51
C ARG A 24 47.97 8.53 4.13
N THR A 25 48.55 9.17 3.12
CA THR A 25 48.54 9.00 1.66
C THR A 25 49.00 7.61 1.22
N PHE A 26 48.48 7.09 0.08
CA PHE A 26 49.30 6.53 -1.00
C PHE A 26 48.53 6.44 -2.34
N LEU A 27 49.14 6.98 -3.40
CA LEU A 27 48.75 6.94 -4.82
C LEU A 27 49.46 5.76 -5.52
N ARG A 28 48.83 5.19 -6.56
CA ARG A 28 49.39 4.85 -7.92
C ARG A 28 48.43 3.87 -8.62
N THR A 29 47.66 4.28 -9.64
CA THR A 29 47.95 4.21 -11.10
C THR A 29 48.60 2.92 -11.62
N ASN A 30 47.92 2.25 -12.57
CA ASN A 30 48.41 2.08 -13.94
C ASN A 30 47.33 1.54 -14.90
N ALA A 31 47.41 2.02 -16.13
CA ALA A 31 46.60 1.70 -17.31
C ALA A 31 47.49 1.06 -18.39
N THR A 32 46.94 0.21 -19.26
CA THR A 32 47.26 0.02 -20.71
C THR A 32 46.43 -1.18 -21.25
N LEU A 33 45.53 -1.05 -22.24
CA LEU A 33 45.66 -0.94 -23.72
C LEU A 33 46.22 -2.20 -24.42
N LEU A 34 45.41 -2.86 -25.27
CA LEU A 34 45.66 -3.00 -26.72
C LEU A 34 44.54 -3.74 -27.49
N ALA A 35 44.45 -3.40 -28.78
CA ALA A 35 43.38 -3.65 -29.74
C ALA A 35 43.56 -4.93 -30.60
N GLY A 36 42.51 -5.32 -31.34
CA GLY A 36 42.60 -6.28 -32.45
C GLY A 36 41.27 -6.47 -33.20
N PHE A 37 41.22 -6.07 -34.47
CA PHE A 37 40.13 -6.26 -35.44
C PHE A 37 40.06 -7.71 -35.98
N GLY A 38 38.86 -8.18 -36.35
CA GLY A 38 38.68 -9.32 -37.26
C GLY A 38 37.23 -9.84 -37.32
N ALA A 39 36.52 -9.58 -38.41
CA ALA A 39 35.19 -10.12 -38.69
C ALA A 39 35.29 -11.35 -39.60
N VAL A 40 34.66 -12.48 -39.22
CA VAL A 40 34.07 -13.49 -40.13
C VAL A 40 32.93 -14.21 -39.39
N ALA A 41 31.80 -14.39 -40.07
CA ALA A 41 30.58 -15.04 -39.59
C ALA A 41 30.67 -16.56 -39.46
N ALA A 42 30.05 -17.13 -38.41
CA ALA A 42 29.35 -18.42 -38.40
C ALA A 42 28.62 -18.63 -37.06
N TRP A 43 27.31 -18.90 -37.10
CA TRP A 43 26.55 -19.58 -36.03
C TRP A 43 26.59 -21.10 -36.32
N PRO A 44 26.26 -22.04 -35.41
CA PRO A 44 25.58 -21.89 -34.12
C PRO A 44 26.21 -22.70 -32.94
N ASN A 45 25.85 -22.35 -31.70
CA ASN A 45 25.46 -23.24 -30.58
C ASN A 45 25.87 -22.72 -29.20
N ALA A 46 24.95 -22.94 -28.26
CA ALA A 46 25.13 -23.01 -26.82
C ALA A 46 25.66 -21.75 -26.13
N VAL A 47 24.76 -20.79 -25.87
CA VAL A 47 24.93 -19.92 -24.70
C VAL A 47 24.66 -20.80 -23.49
N SER A 48 25.73 -21.19 -22.79
CA SER A 48 25.62 -21.61 -21.39
C SER A 48 24.82 -20.55 -20.66
N ALA A 49 23.64 -20.93 -20.16
CA ALA A 49 22.94 -20.16 -19.16
C ALA A 49 23.90 -19.97 -17.99
N VAL A 50 24.53 -18.81 -17.91
CA VAL A 50 25.06 -18.32 -16.65
C VAL A 50 23.83 -18.24 -15.77
N ALA A 51 23.69 -19.20 -14.85
CA ALA A 51 22.68 -19.14 -13.82
C ALA A 51 22.79 -17.76 -13.19
N ALA A 52 21.75 -16.93 -13.38
CA ALA A 52 21.66 -15.67 -12.70
C ALA A 52 21.83 -15.97 -11.21
N GLU A 53 22.81 -15.32 -10.57
CA GLU A 53 22.88 -15.34 -9.12
C GLU A 53 21.49 -14.96 -8.59
N PRO A 54 20.97 -15.66 -7.57
CA PRO A 54 19.65 -15.37 -7.04
C PRO A 54 19.62 -13.90 -6.66
N ALA A 55 18.77 -13.12 -7.33
CA ALA A 55 18.61 -11.69 -7.06
C ALA A 55 18.43 -11.52 -5.55
N GLU A 56 19.37 -10.81 -4.93
CA GLU A 56 19.31 -10.47 -3.51
C GLU A 56 17.91 -9.86 -3.27
N VAL A 57 17.11 -10.48 -2.40
CA VAL A 57 15.76 -9.99 -2.10
C VAL A 57 15.91 -8.65 -1.38
N THR A 58 15.99 -7.56 -2.13
CA THR A 58 16.01 -6.22 -1.57
C THR A 58 14.64 -5.97 -0.97
N ARG A 59 14.59 -5.89 0.36
CA ARG A 59 13.38 -5.50 1.10
C ARG A 59 12.80 -4.19 0.52
N PRO A 60 11.46 -4.01 0.52
CA PRO A 60 10.86 -2.75 0.14
C PRO A 60 11.50 -1.58 0.88
N LEU A 61 11.45 -0.36 0.34
CA LEU A 61 11.77 0.84 1.11
C LEU A 61 10.80 1.01 2.29
N ALA A 62 11.29 1.54 3.41
CA ALA A 62 10.46 1.76 4.59
C ALA A 62 9.44 2.87 4.33
N ALA A 63 8.21 2.70 4.83
CA ALA A 63 7.16 3.70 4.71
C ALA A 63 6.57 4.07 6.07
N SER A 64 6.14 5.31 6.21
CA SER A 64 5.45 5.82 7.41
C SER A 64 4.39 6.82 7.02
N ARG A 65 3.35 7.00 7.84
CA ARG A 65 2.36 8.07 7.60
C ARG A 65 3.01 9.45 7.61
N ALA A 66 2.49 10.35 6.79
CA ALA A 66 2.82 11.77 6.76
C ALA A 66 1.60 12.56 7.26
N ASP A 67 1.30 12.42 8.55
CA ASP A 67 0.09 12.94 9.17
C ASP A 67 0.00 14.46 9.09
N GLU A 68 1.13 15.14 9.11
CA GLU A 68 1.24 16.59 8.92
C GLU A 68 0.70 17.05 7.55
N TRP A 69 0.92 16.26 6.49
CA TRP A 69 0.38 16.54 5.16
C TRP A 69 -1.10 16.18 5.09
N THR A 70 -1.47 15.05 5.70
CA THR A 70 -2.86 14.63 5.82
C THR A 70 -3.71 15.70 6.53
N GLN A 71 -3.17 16.34 7.56
CA GLN A 71 -3.83 17.38 8.34
C GLN A 71 -3.99 18.72 7.59
N LEU A 72 -3.18 18.99 6.56
CA LEU A 72 -3.35 20.18 5.71
C LEU A 72 -4.71 20.15 4.98
N PHE A 73 -5.17 18.96 4.63
CA PHE A 73 -6.42 18.70 3.93
C PHE A 73 -7.57 18.30 4.87
N ASP A 74 -7.35 18.29 6.18
CA ASP A 74 -8.41 18.10 7.17
C ASP A 74 -9.05 19.46 7.50
N ARG A 75 -10.04 19.85 6.67
CA ARG A 75 -10.67 21.17 6.72
C ARG A 75 -12.07 21.11 7.33
N ARG A 76 -12.51 22.22 7.91
CA ARG A 76 -13.83 22.36 8.56
C ARG A 76 -14.84 23.20 7.77
N SER A 77 -14.38 23.93 6.75
CA SER A 77 -15.26 24.71 5.88
C SER A 77 -14.63 25.04 4.52
N GLY A 78 -15.49 25.30 3.54
CA GLY A 78 -15.10 25.52 2.15
C GLY A 78 -14.78 24.19 1.50
N TRP A 79 -13.57 24.03 0.99
CA TRP A 79 -13.07 22.72 0.54
C TRP A 79 -13.02 21.74 1.71
N ILE A 80 -13.67 20.57 1.58
CA ILE A 80 -13.73 19.54 2.64
C ILE A 80 -13.30 18.14 2.18
N GLY A 81 -13.05 17.96 0.88
CA GLY A 81 -12.55 16.71 0.32
C GLY A 81 -12.54 16.77 -1.21
N ALA A 82 -11.64 16.05 -1.86
CA ALA A 82 -11.61 15.97 -3.32
C ALA A 82 -10.88 14.71 -3.84
N ASP A 83 -11.14 14.42 -5.10
CA ASP A 83 -10.37 13.51 -5.94
C ASP A 83 -9.14 14.21 -6.58
N GLY A 84 -8.23 13.41 -7.12
CA GLY A 84 -6.86 13.78 -7.47
C GLY A 84 -5.94 13.81 -6.24
N ILE A 85 -4.66 14.10 -6.44
CA ILE A 85 -4.06 15.36 -5.95
C ILE A 85 -2.74 15.60 -6.68
N TYR A 86 -2.73 16.54 -7.63
CA TYR A 86 -1.52 16.85 -8.40
C TYR A 86 -0.84 18.09 -7.84
N SER A 87 0.42 17.97 -7.39
CA SER A 87 1.21 19.11 -6.93
C SER A 87 2.12 19.63 -8.03
N VAL A 88 1.98 20.92 -8.39
CA VAL A 88 2.79 21.56 -9.41
C VAL A 88 3.55 22.74 -8.81
N PRO A 89 4.89 22.68 -8.70
CA PRO A 89 5.69 23.82 -8.25
C PRO A 89 5.65 24.91 -9.32
N LEU A 90 5.17 26.09 -8.94
CA LEU A 90 4.91 27.21 -9.87
C LEU A 90 6.18 27.90 -10.37
N ASP A 91 7.33 27.63 -9.75
CA ASP A 91 8.65 28.05 -10.25
C ASP A 91 9.29 27.02 -11.19
N GLY A 92 8.56 25.94 -11.53
CA GLY A 92 9.00 24.89 -12.44
C GLY A 92 10.07 23.95 -11.85
N ARG A 93 10.39 24.05 -10.55
CA ARG A 93 11.40 23.19 -9.92
C ARG A 93 10.76 21.97 -9.28
N ASP A 94 10.51 20.94 -10.09
CA ASP A 94 9.84 19.71 -9.64
C ASP A 94 10.76 18.56 -9.22
N GLY A 95 12.04 18.87 -8.96
CA GLY A 95 12.99 17.89 -8.46
C GLY A 95 12.72 17.50 -7.00
N LEU A 96 13.27 16.35 -6.58
CA LEU A 96 13.20 15.87 -5.21
C LEU A 96 13.71 16.94 -4.21
N ALA A 97 12.86 17.29 -3.23
CA ALA A 97 13.12 18.29 -2.19
C ALA A 97 13.54 19.67 -2.73
N ALA A 98 12.95 20.08 -3.86
CA ALA A 98 13.27 21.34 -4.53
C ALA A 98 12.55 22.57 -3.94
N ALA A 99 11.40 22.39 -3.26
CA ALA A 99 10.66 23.48 -2.66
C ALA A 99 11.48 24.18 -1.56
N ARG A 100 11.26 25.50 -1.42
CA ARG A 100 11.91 26.38 -0.44
C ARG A 100 10.84 27.15 0.33
N SER A 101 11.26 27.90 1.36
CA SER A 101 10.36 28.65 2.26
C SER A 101 9.40 29.63 1.57
N MET A 102 9.73 30.10 0.37
CA MET A 102 8.92 31.02 -0.45
C MET A 102 8.46 30.41 -1.78
N SER A 103 8.75 29.13 -2.02
CA SER A 103 8.20 28.42 -3.18
C SER A 103 6.68 28.41 -3.10
N ARG A 104 6.02 28.39 -4.25
CA ARG A 104 4.57 28.21 -4.33
C ARG A 104 4.26 26.99 -5.15
N THR A 105 3.35 26.19 -4.64
CA THR A 105 2.92 24.93 -5.27
C THR A 105 1.41 24.98 -5.41
N ALA A 106 0.93 24.82 -6.64
CA ALA A 106 -0.49 24.62 -6.88
C ALA A 106 -0.83 23.14 -6.67
N PHE A 107 -1.89 22.87 -5.93
CA PHE A 107 -2.57 21.59 -5.95
C PHE A 107 -3.74 21.67 -6.92
N ILE A 108 -3.85 20.68 -7.80
CA ILE A 108 -4.95 20.52 -8.74
C ILE A 108 -5.79 19.35 -8.25
N PHE A 109 -7.10 19.57 -8.13
CA PHE A 109 -8.07 18.57 -7.70
C PHE A 109 -9.12 18.37 -8.80
N SER A 110 -9.71 17.18 -8.79
CA SER A 110 -10.90 16.84 -9.57
C SER A 110 -12.14 16.99 -8.69
N ASP A 111 -13.12 16.09 -8.80
CA ASP A 111 -14.39 16.18 -8.07
C ASP A 111 -14.18 16.56 -6.60
N THR A 112 -14.76 17.68 -6.20
CA THR A 112 -14.47 18.37 -4.94
C THR A 112 -15.75 18.63 -4.17
N ARG A 113 -15.77 18.21 -2.92
CA ARG A 113 -16.82 18.54 -1.95
C ARG A 113 -16.53 19.90 -1.32
N VAL A 114 -17.57 20.74 -1.32
CA VAL A 114 -17.58 22.05 -0.66
C VAL A 114 -18.69 22.05 0.39
N GLY A 115 -18.37 22.48 1.61
CA GLY A 115 -19.34 22.46 2.70
C GLY A 115 -18.78 22.90 4.04
N THR A 116 -19.43 22.45 5.11
CA THR A 116 -18.99 22.62 6.51
C THR A 116 -18.95 21.27 7.21
N VAL A 117 -18.08 21.13 8.23
CA VAL A 117 -17.84 19.87 8.93
C VAL A 117 -18.03 20.09 10.42
N ASP A 118 -18.77 19.18 11.08
CA ASP A 118 -18.85 19.14 12.53
C ASP A 118 -17.48 18.74 13.10
N PRO A 119 -16.88 19.56 13.99
CA PRO A 119 -15.53 19.30 14.50
C PRO A 119 -15.45 18.13 15.48
N LEU A 120 -16.58 17.61 15.98
CA LEU A 120 -16.62 16.54 16.97
C LEU A 120 -16.70 15.16 16.33
N ASP A 121 -17.63 14.97 15.39
CA ASP A 121 -17.90 13.67 14.77
C ASP A 121 -17.52 13.58 13.28
N LEU A 122 -17.04 14.69 12.69
CA LEU A 122 -16.59 14.80 11.31
C LEU A 122 -17.68 14.58 10.25
N THR A 123 -18.95 14.54 10.65
CA THR A 123 -20.08 14.64 9.73
C THR A 123 -20.07 15.99 9.03
N TYR A 124 -20.67 16.08 7.85
CA TYR A 124 -20.61 17.29 7.04
C TYR A 124 -21.95 17.66 6.43
N ASP A 125 -22.12 18.96 6.22
CA ASP A 125 -23.17 19.56 5.40
C ASP A 125 -22.57 20.03 4.09
N GLN A 126 -22.88 19.33 2.99
CA GLN A 126 -22.35 19.64 1.67
C GLN A 126 -23.20 20.69 0.97
N THR A 127 -22.59 21.84 0.70
CA THR A 127 -23.23 22.96 -0.01
C THR A 127 -22.90 22.97 -1.50
N GLY A 128 -21.93 22.17 -1.97
CA GLY A 128 -21.57 22.10 -3.38
C GLY A 128 -20.69 20.90 -3.73
N PHE A 129 -20.73 20.52 -5.01
CA PHE A 129 -19.88 19.48 -5.60
C PHE A 129 -19.36 19.97 -6.96
N LEU A 130 -18.07 20.29 -7.02
CA LEU A 130 -17.41 20.89 -8.19
C LEU A 130 -16.66 19.80 -8.95
N ASN A 131 -16.59 19.85 -10.29
CA ASN A 131 -15.78 18.88 -11.04
C ASN A 131 -14.26 19.02 -10.86
N ASN A 132 -13.82 20.20 -10.41
CA ASN A 132 -12.42 20.48 -10.10
C ASN A 132 -12.30 21.69 -9.17
N SER A 133 -11.20 21.72 -8.44
CA SER A 133 -10.80 22.85 -7.59
C SER A 133 -9.28 22.96 -7.54
N SER A 134 -8.76 23.94 -6.81
CA SER A 134 -7.32 24.09 -6.64
C SER A 134 -6.96 24.58 -5.24
N ALA A 135 -5.70 24.45 -4.86
CA ALA A 135 -5.14 25.15 -3.70
C ALA A 135 -3.74 25.68 -4.04
N VAL A 136 -3.30 26.75 -3.38
CA VAL A 136 -1.91 27.23 -3.48
C VAL A 136 -1.28 27.18 -2.09
N LEU A 137 -0.21 26.38 -1.96
CA LEU A 137 0.63 26.35 -0.76
C LEU A 137 1.83 27.27 -0.96
N THR A 138 2.12 28.11 0.05
CA THR A 138 3.37 28.88 0.12
C THR A 138 4.33 28.23 1.11
N GLY A 139 5.50 27.82 0.62
CA GLY A 139 6.56 27.17 1.37
C GLY A 139 6.71 25.68 1.06
N ASP A 140 7.55 25.03 1.85
CA ASP A 140 7.96 23.62 1.74
C ASP A 140 7.37 22.74 2.86
N ARG A 141 6.40 23.27 3.61
CA ARG A 141 5.79 22.62 4.79
C ARG A 141 4.26 22.72 4.76
N PRO A 142 3.53 21.68 5.22
CA PRO A 142 2.08 21.63 5.20
C PRO A 142 1.45 22.47 6.34
N LEU A 143 1.62 23.78 6.30
CA LEU A 143 1.05 24.69 7.30
C LEU A 143 -0.32 25.20 6.83
N GLN A 144 -1.38 24.93 7.60
CA GLN A 144 -2.75 25.35 7.25
C GLN A 144 -2.87 26.85 6.92
N GLY A 145 -2.20 27.72 7.70
CA GLY A 145 -2.20 29.18 7.46
C GLY A 145 -1.41 29.64 6.22
N ARG A 146 -0.83 28.72 5.45
CA ARG A 146 -0.08 29.01 4.21
C ARG A 146 -0.68 28.35 2.97
N ALA A 147 -1.82 27.68 3.11
CA ALA A 147 -2.56 27.10 1.99
C ALA A 147 -3.86 27.86 1.75
N THR A 148 -4.06 28.32 0.52
CA THR A 148 -5.29 28.98 0.08
C THR A 148 -6.03 28.06 -0.87
N PHE A 149 -7.23 27.62 -0.50
CA PHE A 149 -8.08 26.77 -1.33
C PHE A 149 -9.00 27.62 -2.21
N ILE A 150 -9.17 27.22 -3.46
CA ILE A 150 -9.88 27.91 -4.53
C ILE A 150 -11.02 27.02 -5.02
N THR A 151 -12.25 27.40 -4.66
CA THR A 151 -13.49 26.65 -4.96
C THR A 151 -14.57 27.56 -5.57
N PRO A 152 -14.34 28.14 -6.77
CA PRO A 152 -15.35 28.95 -7.45
C PRO A 152 -16.51 28.05 -7.94
N GLU A 153 -17.70 28.64 -8.09
CA GLU A 153 -18.95 27.92 -8.42
C GLU A 153 -18.85 27.05 -9.69
N ASN A 154 -18.08 27.48 -10.69
CA ASN A 154 -17.89 26.77 -11.96
C ASN A 154 -16.63 25.89 -12.01
N GLY A 155 -15.99 25.61 -10.86
CA GLY A 155 -14.70 24.92 -10.79
C GLY A 155 -13.51 25.83 -11.12
N ALA A 156 -12.34 25.53 -10.57
CA ALA A 156 -11.15 26.37 -10.72
C ALA A 156 -10.64 26.45 -12.18
N PHE A 157 -10.94 25.44 -12.99
CA PHE A 157 -10.47 25.33 -14.37
C PHE A 157 -11.63 25.31 -15.39
N GLY A 158 -12.88 25.39 -14.93
CA GLY A 158 -14.10 25.16 -15.71
C GLY A 158 -14.85 23.91 -15.26
N ASN A 159 -15.88 23.50 -16.01
CA ASN A 159 -16.79 22.42 -15.62
C ASN A 159 -16.89 21.30 -16.68
N GLY A 160 -17.40 20.14 -16.28
CA GLY A 160 -17.69 19.01 -17.18
C GLY A 160 -16.48 18.12 -17.53
N PHE A 161 -15.39 18.23 -16.79
CA PHE A 161 -14.19 17.40 -16.96
C PHE A 161 -13.42 17.27 -15.64
N TRP A 162 -12.65 16.19 -15.54
CA TRP A 162 -11.72 15.95 -14.44
C TRP A 162 -10.31 16.37 -14.81
N MET A 163 -9.53 16.74 -13.80
CA MET A 163 -8.14 17.15 -13.95
C MET A 163 -7.19 15.96 -13.85
N ASN A 164 -6.09 16.04 -14.58
CA ASN A 164 -4.92 15.20 -14.41
C ASN A 164 -3.71 16.04 -13.97
N ASP A 165 -2.50 15.55 -14.25
CA ASP A 165 -1.25 16.18 -13.85
C ASP A 165 -0.93 17.46 -14.62
N GLY A 166 0.00 18.24 -14.07
CA GLY A 166 0.41 19.52 -14.62
C GLY A 166 1.91 19.82 -14.50
N ILE A 167 2.33 20.88 -15.16
CA ILE A 167 3.69 21.40 -15.19
C ILE A 167 3.67 22.92 -15.33
N ALA A 168 4.55 23.62 -14.61
CA ALA A 168 4.78 25.04 -14.80
C ALA A 168 5.95 25.26 -15.77
N ILE A 169 5.71 26.00 -16.86
CA ILE A 169 6.74 26.35 -17.85
C ILE A 169 6.66 27.86 -18.08
N GLY A 170 7.70 28.58 -17.63
CA GLY A 170 7.68 30.04 -17.63
C GLY A 170 6.55 30.56 -16.75
N ASP A 171 5.77 31.52 -17.26
CA ASP A 171 4.66 32.16 -16.54
C ASP A 171 3.32 31.47 -16.82
N THR A 172 3.32 30.15 -17.03
CA THR A 172 2.09 29.40 -17.31
C THR A 172 2.13 28.03 -16.62
N LEU A 173 1.06 27.76 -15.88
CA LEU A 173 0.72 26.42 -15.41
C LEU A 173 -0.06 25.72 -16.53
N TYR A 174 0.49 24.63 -17.04
CA TYR A 174 -0.22 23.72 -17.93
C TYR A 174 -0.70 22.51 -17.14
N ALA A 175 -1.89 22.01 -17.44
CA ALA A 175 -2.41 20.75 -16.96
C ALA A 175 -3.21 20.07 -18.06
N THR A 176 -3.29 18.74 -18.01
CA THR A 176 -4.26 18.03 -18.84
C THR A 176 -5.53 17.76 -18.04
N GLY A 177 -6.66 17.67 -18.73
CA GLY A 177 -7.93 17.23 -18.15
C GLY A 177 -8.66 16.33 -19.13
N PHE A 178 -9.63 15.56 -18.66
CA PHE A 178 -10.42 14.71 -19.55
C PHE A 178 -11.91 14.77 -19.24
N ALA A 179 -12.71 14.76 -20.29
CA ALA A 179 -14.15 14.60 -20.18
C ALA A 179 -14.50 13.10 -20.25
N PRO A 180 -15.26 12.57 -19.28
CA PRO A 180 -15.70 11.18 -19.30
C PRO A 180 -16.88 10.97 -20.27
N ASP A 181 -17.02 9.76 -20.80
CA ASP A 181 -18.26 9.28 -21.40
C ASP A 181 -19.22 8.72 -20.33
N SER A 182 -20.38 8.20 -20.77
CA SER A 182 -21.39 7.61 -19.87
C SER A 182 -20.91 6.37 -19.09
N ASN A 183 -19.80 5.77 -19.50
CA ASN A 183 -19.17 4.64 -18.83
C ASN A 183 -17.95 5.07 -17.99
N TRP A 184 -17.80 6.37 -17.73
CA TRP A 184 -16.70 6.97 -16.99
C TRP A 184 -15.32 6.77 -17.65
N ASN A 185 -15.28 6.41 -18.93
CA ASN A 185 -14.04 6.32 -19.68
C ASN A 185 -13.69 7.67 -20.30
N ALA A 186 -12.40 7.94 -20.50
CA ALA A 186 -11.98 9.14 -21.19
C ALA A 186 -12.55 9.20 -22.62
N ALA A 187 -13.33 10.24 -22.88
CA ALA A 187 -13.94 10.52 -24.18
C ALA A 187 -13.18 11.58 -24.96
N ARG A 188 -12.52 12.50 -24.25
CA ARG A 188 -11.72 13.59 -24.80
C ARG A 188 -10.66 14.00 -23.77
N VAL A 189 -9.47 14.38 -24.24
CA VAL A 189 -8.42 14.99 -23.41
C VAL A 189 -8.22 16.43 -23.86
N ASP A 190 -8.13 17.34 -22.90
CA ASP A 190 -7.99 18.78 -23.09
C ASP A 190 -6.68 19.29 -22.47
N LEU A 191 -6.13 20.37 -23.00
CA LEU A 191 -5.03 21.11 -22.40
C LEU A 191 -5.58 22.37 -21.73
N ILE A 192 -5.30 22.50 -20.44
CA ILE A 192 -5.61 23.67 -19.63
C ILE A 192 -4.34 24.50 -19.45
N ALA A 193 -4.40 25.79 -19.75
CA ALA A 193 -3.30 26.73 -19.56
C ALA A 193 -3.78 27.89 -18.67
N VAL A 194 -3.09 28.09 -17.55
CA VAL A 194 -3.40 29.12 -16.56
C VAL A 194 -2.20 30.06 -16.43
N PRO A 195 -2.33 31.35 -16.76
CA PRO A 195 -1.28 32.32 -16.53
C PRO A 195 -0.85 32.35 -15.05
N ILE A 196 0.44 32.51 -14.80
CA ILE A 196 0.98 32.71 -13.46
C ILE A 196 1.32 34.20 -13.33
N VAL A 197 0.61 34.91 -12.44
CA VAL A 197 0.81 36.34 -12.17
C VAL A 197 1.28 36.50 -10.74
N ASP A 198 2.38 37.23 -10.54
CA ASP A 198 3.03 37.39 -9.25
C ASP A 198 3.27 36.06 -8.51
N GLY A 199 3.56 35.00 -9.27
CA GLY A 199 3.84 33.65 -8.78
C GLY A 199 2.63 32.87 -8.28
N VAL A 200 1.39 33.27 -8.59
CA VAL A 200 0.17 32.51 -8.33
C VAL A 200 -0.65 32.33 -9.61
N PRO A 201 -1.45 31.25 -9.77
CA PRO A 201 -2.26 31.07 -10.97
C PRO A 201 -3.42 32.08 -11.01
N ASP A 202 -3.62 32.70 -12.17
CA ASP A 202 -4.77 33.56 -12.44
C ASP A 202 -5.96 32.72 -12.96
N TYR A 203 -6.77 32.23 -12.04
CA TYR A 203 -7.95 31.41 -12.35
C TYR A 203 -9.06 32.18 -13.08
N ALA A 204 -8.97 33.50 -13.22
CA ALA A 204 -9.90 34.26 -14.08
C ALA A 204 -9.50 34.23 -15.56
N ALA A 205 -8.26 33.83 -15.87
CA ALA A 205 -7.68 33.84 -17.22
C ALA A 205 -7.36 32.42 -17.74
N VAL A 206 -8.06 31.40 -17.23
CA VAL A 206 -7.92 30.00 -17.68
C VAL A 206 -8.25 29.88 -19.17
N ARG A 207 -7.35 29.22 -19.92
CA ARG A 207 -7.55 28.89 -21.33
C ARG A 207 -7.63 27.38 -21.49
N ARG A 208 -8.69 26.92 -22.14
CA ARG A 208 -8.91 25.50 -22.44
C ARG A 208 -8.81 25.27 -23.94
N THR A 209 -7.94 24.36 -24.33
CA THR A 209 -7.88 23.82 -25.69
C THR A 209 -8.46 22.42 -25.63
N GLU A 210 -9.60 22.21 -26.28
CA GLU A 210 -10.27 20.92 -26.30
C GLU A 210 -9.63 19.95 -27.31
N ASP A 211 -9.75 18.66 -27.03
CA ASP A 211 -9.37 17.55 -27.92
C ASP A 211 -7.95 17.67 -28.49
N VAL A 212 -6.96 17.51 -27.60
CA VAL A 212 -5.56 17.82 -27.90
C VAL A 212 -4.77 16.66 -28.52
N GLY A 213 -5.46 15.63 -29.04
CA GLY A 213 -4.82 14.49 -29.69
C GLY A 213 -4.02 13.58 -28.74
N LEU A 214 -4.31 13.62 -27.44
CA LEU A 214 -3.68 12.79 -26.41
C LEU A 214 -4.54 11.57 -26.00
N LEU A 215 -5.51 11.21 -26.84
CA LEU A 215 -6.43 10.10 -26.64
C LEU A 215 -6.60 9.33 -27.95
N VAL A 216 -6.51 7.99 -27.88
CA VAL A 216 -6.98 7.11 -28.95
C VAL A 216 -7.95 6.08 -28.38
N ARG A 217 -9.03 5.82 -29.13
CA ARG A 217 -10.08 4.88 -28.75
C ARG A 217 -10.28 3.87 -29.88
N THR A 218 -10.24 2.59 -29.55
CA THR A 218 -10.56 1.48 -30.43
C THR A 218 -11.65 0.61 -29.78
N ASN A 219 -12.07 -0.45 -30.47
CA ASN A 219 -13.05 -1.39 -29.91
C ASN A 219 -12.46 -2.24 -28.76
N THR A 220 -11.14 -2.26 -28.59
CA THR A 220 -10.41 -3.08 -27.61
C THR A 220 -9.71 -2.23 -26.55
N HIS A 221 -9.27 -1.02 -26.90
CA HIS A 221 -8.46 -0.17 -26.02
C HIS A 221 -8.93 1.29 -25.97
N ILE A 222 -8.63 1.93 -24.85
CA ILE A 222 -8.58 3.39 -24.72
C ILE A 222 -7.18 3.75 -24.21
N VAL A 223 -6.41 4.50 -24.99
CA VAL A 223 -5.09 4.99 -24.56
C VAL A 223 -5.16 6.48 -24.33
N MET A 224 -4.79 6.93 -23.14
CA MET A 224 -4.83 8.33 -22.73
C MET A 224 -3.50 8.74 -22.10
N PHE A 225 -3.00 9.93 -22.44
CA PHE A 225 -1.81 10.53 -21.84
C PHE A 225 -2.16 11.74 -20.96
N GLY A 226 -1.29 12.05 -19.99
CA GLY A 226 -1.40 13.25 -19.15
C GLY A 226 -1.59 12.99 -17.65
N VAL A 227 -1.65 11.72 -17.23
CA VAL A 227 -1.90 11.32 -15.82
C VAL A 227 -0.67 11.38 -14.92
N GLY A 228 0.52 11.45 -15.52
CA GLY A 228 1.78 11.72 -14.85
C GLY A 228 2.69 12.52 -15.75
N ILE A 229 3.31 13.59 -15.24
CA ILE A 229 4.23 14.43 -16.00
C ILE A 229 5.57 14.51 -15.26
N THR A 230 6.66 14.38 -16.00
CA THR A 230 8.01 14.45 -15.44
C THR A 230 8.88 15.35 -16.30
N ASP A 231 9.35 16.45 -15.73
CA ASP A 231 10.32 17.32 -16.39
C ASP A 231 11.72 16.69 -16.31
N ASN A 232 12.11 15.99 -17.38
CA ASN A 232 13.46 15.43 -17.55
C ASN A 232 14.35 16.33 -18.42
N SER A 233 13.92 17.57 -18.71
CA SER A 233 14.54 18.40 -19.74
C SER A 233 15.95 18.85 -19.40
N ALA A 234 16.29 18.91 -18.11
CA ALA A 234 17.66 19.17 -17.69
C ALA A 234 18.62 18.01 -18.04
N ALA A 235 18.10 16.78 -18.17
CA ALA A 235 18.89 15.60 -18.49
C ALA A 235 18.95 15.32 -20.01
N ASP A 236 17.83 15.48 -20.72
CA ASP A 236 17.75 15.12 -22.15
C ASP A 236 16.92 16.08 -23.03
N GLY A 237 16.51 17.22 -22.50
CA GLY A 237 15.71 18.23 -23.22
C GLY A 237 14.20 17.95 -23.29
N HIS A 238 13.70 16.82 -22.77
CA HIS A 238 12.31 16.42 -22.90
C HIS A 238 11.53 16.44 -21.57
N VAL A 239 10.24 16.75 -21.69
CA VAL A 239 9.22 16.43 -20.69
C VAL A 239 8.61 15.09 -21.09
N TYR A 240 8.53 14.18 -20.12
CA TYR A 240 7.87 12.88 -20.27
C TYR A 240 6.45 12.98 -19.76
N VAL A 241 5.51 12.46 -20.54
CA VAL A 241 4.08 12.51 -20.25
C VAL A 241 3.56 11.08 -20.29
N TYR A 242 3.22 10.57 -19.12
CA TYR A 242 2.76 9.20 -18.91
C TYR A 242 1.25 9.12 -19.07
N GLY A 243 0.83 7.95 -19.50
CA GLY A 243 -0.54 7.59 -19.78
C GLY A 243 -0.87 6.20 -19.28
N TYR A 244 -2.11 5.80 -19.52
CA TYR A 244 -2.49 4.40 -19.44
C TYR A 244 -3.14 3.92 -20.75
N ARG A 245 -2.85 2.68 -21.11
CA ARG A 245 -3.63 1.88 -22.06
C ARG A 245 -4.63 1.05 -21.27
N ASN A 246 -5.90 1.37 -21.40
CA ASN A 246 -7.03 0.68 -20.81
C ASN A 246 -7.53 -0.42 -21.78
N THR A 247 -7.34 -1.68 -21.44
CA THR A 247 -7.97 -2.80 -22.16
C THR A 247 -9.43 -2.91 -21.71
N LEU A 248 -10.36 -2.68 -22.63
CA LEU A 248 -11.80 -2.61 -22.32
C LEU A 248 -12.34 -3.94 -21.80
N PHE A 249 -11.79 -5.06 -22.28
CA PHE A 249 -12.06 -6.39 -21.72
C PHE A 249 -11.21 -6.60 -20.46
N GLY A 250 -11.85 -6.67 -19.30
CA GLY A 250 -11.19 -6.90 -18.00
C GLY A 250 -10.69 -5.65 -17.28
N GLY A 251 -10.71 -4.47 -17.92
CA GLY A 251 -10.44 -3.19 -17.26
C GLY A 251 -8.98 -2.95 -16.85
N GLN A 252 -8.04 -3.72 -17.39
CA GLN A 252 -6.61 -3.58 -17.11
C GLN A 252 -6.08 -2.24 -17.63
N LYS A 253 -5.27 -1.56 -16.82
CA LYS A 253 -4.59 -0.32 -17.20
C LYS A 253 -3.08 -0.51 -17.16
N ASP A 254 -2.44 -0.33 -18.31
CA ASP A 254 -0.99 -0.49 -18.50
C ASP A 254 -0.31 0.86 -18.73
N LEU A 255 0.86 1.10 -18.13
CA LEU A 255 1.64 2.31 -18.29
C LEU A 255 2.19 2.42 -19.72
N VAL A 256 1.96 3.59 -20.33
CA VAL A 256 2.52 3.99 -21.62
C VAL A 256 3.11 5.40 -21.50
N VAL A 257 3.98 5.80 -22.43
CA VAL A 257 4.68 7.09 -22.35
C VAL A 257 4.76 7.84 -23.68
N ALA A 258 4.65 9.15 -23.58
CA ALA A 258 5.00 10.12 -24.61
C ALA A 258 6.11 11.03 -24.12
N ARG A 259 6.78 11.72 -25.04
CA ARG A 259 7.73 12.80 -24.71
C ARG A 259 7.57 13.98 -25.65
N VAL A 260 7.98 15.15 -25.17
CA VAL A 260 7.97 16.40 -25.94
C VAL A 260 9.15 17.29 -25.50
N PRO A 261 9.82 18.02 -26.40
CA PRO A 261 10.76 19.06 -25.99
C PRO A 261 10.06 20.09 -25.09
N LYS A 262 10.69 20.51 -24.00
CA LYS A 262 10.03 21.41 -23.01
C LYS A 262 9.41 22.67 -23.63
N ALA A 263 10.10 23.30 -24.59
CA ALA A 263 9.60 24.48 -25.28
C ALA A 263 8.37 24.22 -26.18
N GLY A 264 8.16 22.97 -26.61
CA GLY A 264 7.04 22.55 -27.46
C GLY A 264 5.89 21.90 -26.70
N PHE A 265 5.86 21.99 -25.36
CA PHE A 265 4.83 21.33 -24.54
C PHE A 265 3.41 21.75 -24.96
N ALA A 266 3.19 23.05 -25.22
CA ALA A 266 1.90 23.58 -25.66
C ALA A 266 1.54 23.27 -27.13
N ASP A 267 2.50 22.78 -27.93
CA ASP A 267 2.32 22.46 -29.36
C ASP A 267 1.71 21.05 -29.53
N VAL A 268 0.51 20.87 -28.97
CA VAL A 268 -0.19 19.58 -28.88
C VAL A 268 -0.56 18.97 -30.25
N PRO A 269 -0.62 17.62 -30.37
CA PRO A 269 -0.83 16.89 -31.63
C PRO A 269 -2.28 16.88 -32.13
N ARG A 270 -2.87 18.08 -32.30
CA ARG A 270 -4.22 18.24 -32.84
C ARG A 270 -4.30 17.90 -34.32
N GLN A 271 -5.47 17.43 -34.76
CA GLN A 271 -5.71 17.10 -36.16
C GLN A 271 -5.36 18.27 -37.08
N GLY A 272 -4.51 18.03 -38.08
CA GLY A 272 -4.08 19.05 -39.05
C GLY A 272 -3.02 20.03 -38.54
N VAL A 273 -2.50 19.85 -37.32
CA VAL A 273 -1.45 20.69 -36.73
C VAL A 273 -0.16 19.88 -36.57
N SER A 274 0.96 20.40 -37.07
CA SER A 274 2.28 19.77 -36.85
C SER A 274 2.66 19.88 -35.38
N SER A 275 3.18 18.79 -34.79
CA SER A 275 3.49 18.70 -33.37
C SER A 275 4.85 18.01 -33.11
N PRO A 276 5.64 18.49 -32.13
CA PRO A 276 6.88 17.85 -31.70
C PRO A 276 6.67 16.67 -30.75
N TRP A 277 5.43 16.38 -30.34
CA TRP A 277 5.12 15.26 -29.45
C TRP A 277 5.44 13.91 -30.10
N ARG A 278 6.00 12.99 -29.32
CA ARG A 278 6.32 11.64 -29.76
C ARG A 278 5.84 10.59 -28.76
N PHE A 279 5.29 9.49 -29.27
CA PHE A 279 4.75 8.36 -28.52
C PHE A 279 5.68 7.15 -28.64
N TRP A 280 5.87 6.44 -27.54
CA TRP A 280 6.74 5.27 -27.51
C TRP A 280 6.06 4.05 -28.12
N SER A 281 6.71 3.39 -29.08
CA SER A 281 6.21 2.16 -29.71
C SER A 281 6.68 0.87 -29.02
N GLY A 282 7.59 0.98 -28.05
CA GLY A 282 8.36 -0.15 -27.52
C GLY A 282 9.80 -0.22 -28.03
N SER A 283 10.08 0.41 -29.16
CA SER A 283 11.42 0.42 -29.77
C SER A 283 11.84 1.77 -30.33
N GLU A 284 10.87 2.61 -30.72
CA GLU A 284 11.13 3.92 -31.33
C GLU A 284 10.08 4.97 -30.91
N TRP A 285 10.39 6.23 -31.20
CA TRP A 285 9.54 7.38 -30.93
C TRP A 285 8.76 7.75 -32.19
N SER A 286 7.45 7.50 -32.19
CA SER A 286 6.54 7.77 -33.31
C SER A 286 5.80 9.10 -33.14
N SER A 287 5.42 9.75 -34.24
CA SER A 287 4.44 10.85 -34.21
C SER A 287 2.99 10.34 -34.17
N ASP A 288 2.77 9.07 -34.45
CA ASP A 288 1.45 8.43 -34.41
C ASP A 288 1.18 7.88 -33.00
N ILE A 289 0.10 8.36 -32.37
CA ILE A 289 -0.35 7.91 -31.05
C ILE A 289 -0.80 6.44 -31.04
N ALA A 290 -1.26 5.91 -32.17
CA ALA A 290 -1.79 4.55 -32.26
C ALA A 290 -0.74 3.47 -31.93
N VAL A 291 0.56 3.78 -32.00
CA VAL A 291 1.62 2.85 -31.58
C VAL A 291 1.51 2.45 -30.11
N ALA A 292 0.92 3.31 -29.27
CA ALA A 292 0.75 3.07 -27.84
C ALA A 292 -0.36 2.05 -27.52
N GLU A 293 -1.14 1.62 -28.51
CA GLU A 293 -2.08 0.50 -28.35
C GLU A 293 -1.34 -0.85 -28.29
N GLN A 294 -0.15 -0.95 -28.90
CA GLN A 294 0.57 -2.20 -29.04
C GLN A 294 1.17 -2.68 -27.71
N ASP A 295 1.19 -4.00 -27.48
CA ASP A 295 1.78 -4.59 -26.26
C ASP A 295 3.25 -4.20 -26.07
N ALA A 296 3.99 -4.03 -27.17
CA ALA A 296 5.38 -3.60 -27.13
C ALA A 296 5.57 -2.20 -26.49
N ALA A 297 4.55 -1.32 -26.54
CA ALA A 297 4.63 0.02 -25.99
C ALA A 297 4.44 0.07 -24.46
N VAL A 298 3.97 -1.02 -23.84
CA VAL A 298 3.72 -1.09 -22.40
C VAL A 298 5.02 -1.08 -21.61
N LEU A 299 5.10 -0.19 -20.62
CA LEU A 299 6.26 -0.05 -19.74
C LEU A 299 6.11 -0.80 -18.41
N HIS A 300 4.87 -0.92 -17.93
CA HIS A 300 4.51 -1.59 -16.68
C HIS A 300 3.02 -1.87 -16.67
N SER A 301 2.57 -2.98 -16.08
CA SER A 301 1.14 -3.34 -16.03
C SER A 301 0.45 -2.92 -14.74
N ASP A 302 -0.88 -2.89 -14.76
CA ASP A 302 -1.75 -2.75 -13.58
C ASP A 302 -1.56 -1.45 -12.78
N VAL A 303 -1.36 -0.35 -13.48
CA VAL A 303 -1.19 0.98 -12.88
C VAL A 303 -2.53 1.67 -12.60
N SER A 304 -2.52 2.63 -11.69
CA SER A 304 -3.65 3.52 -11.41
C SER A 304 -3.81 4.63 -12.46
N THR A 305 -4.96 5.29 -12.43
CA THR A 305 -5.29 6.43 -13.31
C THR A 305 -4.61 7.73 -12.90
N GLU A 306 -3.98 7.75 -11.72
CA GLU A 306 -3.06 8.77 -11.26
C GLU A 306 -1.79 8.05 -10.78
N LEU A 307 -0.63 8.54 -11.20
CA LEU A 307 0.66 7.93 -10.93
C LEU A 307 1.78 8.97 -11.06
N SER A 308 3.02 8.54 -10.81
CA SER A 308 4.20 9.38 -11.05
C SER A 308 5.41 8.54 -11.43
N VAL A 309 6.29 9.08 -12.26
CA VAL A 309 7.63 8.52 -12.51
C VAL A 309 8.67 9.55 -12.07
N THR A 310 9.31 9.30 -10.93
CA THR A 310 10.15 10.32 -10.27
C THR A 310 11.63 9.97 -10.40
N PRO A 311 12.48 10.88 -10.92
CA PRO A 311 13.94 10.70 -10.86
C PRO A 311 14.43 10.72 -9.41
N ILE A 312 15.24 9.73 -9.03
CA ILE A 312 15.78 9.58 -7.68
C ILE A 312 17.29 9.90 -7.69
N PRO A 313 17.71 11.07 -7.21
CA PRO A 313 19.13 11.46 -7.21
C PRO A 313 19.94 10.88 -6.04
N THR A 314 19.28 10.38 -4.99
CA THR A 314 19.92 9.96 -3.72
C THR A 314 19.28 8.71 -3.13
N GLY A 315 20.01 8.01 -2.26
CA GLY A 315 19.51 6.83 -1.55
C GLY A 315 19.72 5.52 -2.31
N THR A 316 19.00 4.49 -1.91
CA THR A 316 19.11 3.10 -2.40
C THR A 316 19.03 3.01 -3.92
N TYR A 317 18.17 3.83 -4.55
CA TYR A 317 17.96 3.85 -5.99
C TYR A 317 18.50 5.13 -6.65
N ALA A 318 19.59 5.70 -6.14
CA ALA A 318 20.23 6.87 -6.74
C ALA A 318 20.57 6.64 -8.24
N GLY A 319 20.24 7.62 -9.08
CA GLY A 319 20.39 7.57 -10.53
C GLY A 319 19.32 6.73 -11.27
N LYS A 320 18.25 6.33 -10.57
CA LYS A 320 17.11 5.56 -11.14
C LYS A 320 15.84 6.39 -11.13
N TYR A 321 14.76 5.79 -11.61
CA TYR A 321 13.41 6.34 -11.60
C TYR A 321 12.51 5.44 -10.76
N LEU A 322 11.61 6.03 -9.96
CA LEU A 322 10.55 5.29 -9.28
C LEU A 322 9.21 5.61 -9.92
N LEU A 323 8.57 4.58 -10.49
CA LEU A 323 7.15 4.59 -10.81
C LEU A 323 6.39 4.34 -9.50
N VAL A 324 5.54 5.27 -9.07
CA VAL A 324 4.64 5.11 -7.90
C VAL A 324 3.20 5.08 -8.38
N TYR A 325 2.44 4.08 -7.93
CA TYR A 325 1.07 3.82 -8.37
C TYR A 325 0.29 2.97 -7.36
N THR A 326 -1.04 2.97 -7.47
CA THR A 326 -1.88 1.96 -6.83
C THR A 326 -2.12 0.82 -7.81
N ARG A 327 -1.87 -0.42 -7.37
CA ARG A 327 -2.05 -1.59 -8.22
C ARG A 327 -3.53 -1.79 -8.57
N ASN A 328 -3.79 -2.21 -9.82
CA ASN A 328 -5.11 -2.57 -10.34
C ASN A 328 -6.15 -1.44 -10.26
N VAL A 329 -5.72 -0.18 -10.42
CA VAL A 329 -6.55 1.03 -10.28
C VAL A 329 -6.98 1.30 -8.84
N MET A 330 -7.55 0.30 -8.17
CA MET A 330 -8.01 0.33 -6.79
C MET A 330 -7.45 -0.88 -6.05
N SER A 331 -6.71 -0.65 -4.96
CA SER A 331 -6.28 -1.69 -4.03
C SER A 331 -5.88 -1.07 -2.70
N THR A 332 -5.68 -1.91 -1.68
CA THR A 332 -5.07 -1.48 -0.42
C THR A 332 -3.57 -1.22 -0.59
N GLY A 333 -2.92 -1.72 -1.63
CA GLY A 333 -1.47 -1.68 -1.79
C GLY A 333 -0.98 -0.54 -2.66
N LEU A 334 -0.14 0.33 -2.07
CA LEU A 334 0.68 1.29 -2.82
C LEU A 334 1.97 0.59 -3.23
N GLU A 335 2.29 0.63 -4.52
CA GLU A 335 3.48 -0.02 -5.08
C GLU A 335 4.43 1.01 -5.69
N TYR A 336 5.72 0.68 -5.68
CA TYR A 336 6.70 1.33 -6.54
C TYR A 336 7.39 0.31 -7.46
N ALA A 337 7.77 0.73 -8.66
CA ALA A 337 8.64 -0.04 -9.54
C ALA A 337 9.89 0.77 -9.91
N VAL A 338 11.04 0.11 -10.04
CA VAL A 338 12.34 0.75 -10.25
C VAL A 338 12.72 0.68 -11.72
N GLY A 339 12.89 1.84 -12.36
CA GLY A 339 13.31 1.97 -13.76
C GLY A 339 14.74 2.48 -13.90
N GLY A 340 15.47 1.95 -14.90
CA GLY A 340 16.80 2.44 -15.24
C GLY A 340 16.81 3.79 -15.97
N THR A 341 15.71 4.11 -16.67
CA THR A 341 15.51 5.32 -17.48
C THR A 341 14.05 5.79 -17.32
N PRO A 342 13.65 6.98 -17.84
CA PRO A 342 12.24 7.40 -17.84
C PRO A 342 11.30 6.40 -18.54
N ILE A 343 11.83 5.57 -19.45
CA ILE A 343 11.06 4.56 -20.18
C ILE A 343 11.33 3.13 -19.69
N GLY A 344 11.94 2.97 -18.52
CA GLY A 344 12.26 1.67 -17.94
C GLY A 344 13.57 1.04 -18.47
N PRO A 345 13.66 -0.30 -18.57
CA PRO A 345 12.65 -1.25 -18.11
C PRO A 345 12.39 -1.09 -16.60
N PHE A 346 11.11 -1.16 -16.20
CA PHE A 346 10.72 -1.12 -14.81
C PHE A 346 10.78 -2.53 -14.20
N SER A 347 11.18 -2.63 -12.93
CA SER A 347 11.07 -3.87 -12.16
C SER A 347 9.61 -4.29 -11.97
N ALA A 348 9.39 -5.49 -11.41
CA ALA A 348 8.10 -5.80 -10.81
C ALA A 348 7.74 -4.79 -9.71
N GLY A 349 6.44 -4.58 -9.52
CA GLY A 349 5.88 -3.76 -8.44
C GLY A 349 6.28 -4.26 -7.06
N VAL A 350 6.80 -3.34 -6.24
CA VAL A 350 7.17 -3.56 -4.85
C VAL A 350 6.15 -2.85 -3.96
N LEU A 351 5.34 -3.64 -3.24
CA LEU A 351 4.44 -3.13 -2.20
C LEU A 351 5.24 -2.47 -1.08
N PHE A 352 4.98 -1.20 -0.81
CA PHE A 352 5.67 -0.44 0.24
C PHE A 352 4.74 0.04 1.35
N TYR A 353 3.44 0.15 1.08
CA TYR A 353 2.46 0.60 2.07
C TYR A 353 1.10 -0.02 1.81
N ASN A 354 0.42 -0.43 2.89
CA ASN A 354 -0.98 -0.83 2.84
C ASN A 354 -1.84 0.27 3.47
N CYS A 355 -2.82 0.73 2.71
CA CYS A 355 -3.75 1.75 3.15
C CYS A 355 -4.69 1.17 4.20
N PRO A 356 -4.77 1.76 5.41
CA PRO A 356 -5.60 1.23 6.48
C PRO A 356 -7.09 1.57 6.30
N GLU A 357 -7.44 2.58 5.50
CA GLU A 357 -8.79 3.14 5.43
C GLU A 357 -9.90 2.15 5.02
N PRO A 358 -9.69 1.22 4.07
CA PRO A 358 -10.65 0.16 3.77
C PRO A 358 -11.04 -0.66 4.99
N PHE A 359 -10.12 -0.85 5.93
CA PHE A 359 -10.33 -1.60 7.16
C PHE A 359 -10.91 -0.73 8.28
N ILE A 360 -10.50 0.54 8.37
CA ILE A 360 -10.98 1.48 9.40
C ILE A 360 -12.44 1.86 9.15
N TYR A 361 -12.81 2.20 7.91
CA TYR A 361 -14.13 2.76 7.61
C TYR A 361 -15.09 1.77 6.95
N GLY A 362 -14.68 0.52 6.71
CA GLY A 362 -15.53 -0.50 6.10
C GLY A 362 -16.87 -0.74 6.81
N ALA A 363 -16.97 -0.50 8.12
CA ALA A 363 -18.25 -0.57 8.89
C ALA A 363 -19.15 0.64 8.71
N GLN A 364 -18.57 1.78 8.34
CA GLN A 364 -19.27 3.06 8.31
C GLN A 364 -19.97 3.30 6.96
N THR A 365 -19.90 2.33 6.05
CA THR A 365 -20.43 2.46 4.70
C THR A 365 -21.26 1.25 4.32
N GLU A 366 -22.47 1.47 3.81
CA GLU A 366 -23.17 0.47 2.99
C GLU A 366 -22.39 0.29 1.67
N GLY A 367 -21.31 -0.52 1.69
CA GLY A 367 -20.41 -0.74 0.55
C GLY A 367 -18.92 -0.85 0.92
N MET A 368 -18.08 -1.15 -0.06
CA MET A 368 -16.62 -1.29 0.10
C MET A 368 -15.93 0.08 0.13
N THR A 369 -15.12 0.36 1.15
CA THR A 369 -14.14 1.47 1.13
C THR A 369 -12.86 0.99 0.43
N TYR A 370 -12.27 1.81 -0.43
CA TYR A 370 -11.08 1.47 -1.21
C TYR A 370 -10.10 2.64 -1.33
N CYS A 371 -8.86 2.30 -1.66
CA CYS A 371 -7.80 3.27 -1.93
C CYS A 371 -7.37 3.18 -3.39
N TYR A 372 -6.91 4.31 -3.93
CA TYR A 372 -6.57 4.46 -5.34
C TYR A 372 -5.62 5.64 -5.53
N ASN A 373 -5.07 5.77 -6.75
CA ASN A 373 -4.36 6.97 -7.20
C ASN A 373 -3.12 7.36 -6.37
N ALA A 374 -2.22 6.40 -6.10
CA ALA A 374 -0.94 6.72 -5.45
C ALA A 374 -0.10 7.67 -6.32
N LYS A 375 0.38 8.80 -5.76
CA LYS A 375 1.18 9.77 -6.50
C LYS A 375 2.31 10.38 -5.68
N ALA A 376 3.50 10.49 -6.26
CA ALA A 376 4.62 11.16 -5.61
C ALA A 376 4.58 12.69 -5.80
N HIS A 377 5.09 13.41 -4.79
CA HIS A 377 5.22 14.87 -4.75
C HIS A 377 6.68 15.28 -4.56
N PRO A 378 7.54 15.16 -5.59
CA PRO A 378 8.99 15.30 -5.44
C PRO A 378 9.42 16.69 -4.94
N SER A 379 8.86 17.77 -5.48
CA SER A 379 9.19 19.13 -5.02
C SER A 379 8.92 19.36 -3.53
N LEU A 380 7.82 18.82 -3.01
CA LEU A 380 7.39 18.93 -1.61
C LEU A 380 8.03 17.88 -0.68
N SER A 381 8.85 16.99 -1.22
CA SER A 381 9.51 15.94 -0.46
C SER A 381 10.64 16.47 0.42
N GLU A 382 11.10 15.65 1.36
CA GLU A 382 12.24 15.97 2.21
C GLU A 382 13.53 15.28 1.75
N LYS A 383 14.68 15.76 2.22
CA LYS A 383 15.95 15.07 1.93
C LYS A 383 15.89 13.63 2.42
N GLY A 384 16.12 12.69 1.50
CA GLY A 384 16.15 11.26 1.79
C GLY A 384 14.79 10.58 1.90
N ARG A 385 13.67 11.28 1.68
CA ARG A 385 12.33 10.69 1.71
C ARG A 385 11.48 11.24 0.56
N LEU A 386 10.63 10.41 -0.02
CA LEU A 386 9.66 10.81 -1.05
C LEU A 386 8.28 10.93 -0.42
N LEU A 387 7.61 12.07 -0.61
CA LEU A 387 6.22 12.26 -0.21
C LEU A 387 5.32 11.60 -1.25
N VAL A 388 4.39 10.76 -0.81
CA VAL A 388 3.41 10.09 -1.65
C VAL A 388 2.02 10.30 -1.09
N SER A 389 1.06 10.68 -1.94
CA SER A 389 -0.36 10.71 -1.61
C SER A 389 -1.08 9.47 -2.13
N TYR A 390 -2.31 9.25 -1.65
CA TYR A 390 -3.31 8.40 -2.26
C TYR A 390 -4.72 8.89 -1.89
N ASN A 391 -5.72 8.50 -2.67
CA ASN A 391 -7.12 8.82 -2.43
C ASN A 391 -7.84 7.66 -1.71
N VAL A 392 -8.92 8.02 -1.01
CA VAL A 392 -9.79 7.10 -0.28
C VAL A 392 -11.22 7.38 -0.71
N ASN A 393 -11.93 6.38 -1.19
CA ASN A 393 -13.33 6.50 -1.58
C ASN A 393 -14.10 5.23 -1.22
N ARG A 394 -15.41 5.19 -1.51
CA ARG A 394 -16.29 4.08 -1.23
C ARG A 394 -17.16 3.73 -2.43
N VAL A 395 -17.66 2.50 -2.45
CA VAL A 395 -18.78 2.08 -3.29
C VAL A 395 -20.09 2.50 -2.62
N GLY A 396 -21.07 2.92 -3.42
CA GLY A 396 -22.41 3.29 -2.95
C GLY A 396 -22.59 4.81 -2.77
N GLY A 397 -23.42 5.19 -1.80
CA GLY A 397 -23.79 6.59 -1.55
C GLY A 397 -22.68 7.47 -0.97
N ASP A 398 -23.04 8.68 -0.57
CA ASP A 398 -22.12 9.64 0.04
C ASP A 398 -21.51 9.13 1.36
N PRO A 399 -20.24 9.43 1.66
CA PRO A 399 -19.64 9.05 2.93
C PRO A 399 -20.31 9.75 4.11
N LEU A 400 -20.34 9.11 5.28
CA LEU A 400 -20.93 9.71 6.48
C LEU A 400 -20.06 10.80 7.09
N THR A 401 -18.75 10.73 6.88
CA THR A 401 -17.76 11.65 7.44
C THR A 401 -16.75 12.05 6.39
N THR A 402 -16.05 13.16 6.64
CA THR A 402 -14.95 13.67 5.78
C THR A 402 -13.68 12.82 5.82
N GLU A 403 -13.67 11.73 6.60
CA GLU A 403 -12.55 10.79 6.59
C GLU A 403 -12.50 9.98 5.28
N ILE A 404 -13.63 9.76 4.62
CA ILE A 404 -13.66 9.22 3.26
C ILE A 404 -13.77 10.38 2.28
N TYR A 405 -13.17 10.26 1.10
CA TYR A 405 -13.16 11.28 0.05
C TYR A 405 -12.24 12.49 0.32
N ARG A 406 -11.11 12.27 1.01
CA ARG A 406 -9.99 13.21 1.08
C ARG A 406 -8.63 12.50 0.99
N PRO A 407 -7.57 13.15 0.51
CA PRO A 407 -6.27 12.51 0.32
C PRO A 407 -5.60 12.14 1.64
N ARG A 408 -4.73 11.13 1.56
CA ARG A 408 -3.84 10.65 2.62
C ARG A 408 -2.41 10.70 2.14
N PHE A 409 -1.46 10.82 3.06
CA PHE A 409 -0.04 10.99 2.72
C PHE A 409 0.85 10.04 3.51
N VAL A 410 1.90 9.58 2.85
CA VAL A 410 2.95 8.71 3.40
C VAL A 410 4.33 9.19 2.96
N TRP A 411 5.31 8.98 3.83
CA TRP A 411 6.72 9.10 3.53
C TRP A 411 7.26 7.75 3.09
N LEU A 412 7.96 7.72 1.96
CA LEU A 412 8.80 6.60 1.53
C LEU A 412 10.27 6.95 1.79
N ASP A 413 10.93 6.24 2.69
CA ASP A 413 12.35 6.46 3.02
C ASP A 413 13.25 5.89 1.93
N LEU A 414 13.98 6.75 1.24
CA LEU A 414 14.82 6.38 0.11
C LEU A 414 16.14 5.72 0.54
N ASN A 415 16.52 5.79 1.80
CA ASN A 415 17.80 5.26 2.32
C ASN A 415 17.60 3.99 3.15
N THR A 416 16.42 3.84 3.75
CA THR A 416 16.16 2.78 4.73
C THR A 416 15.25 1.71 4.12
N PRO A 417 15.71 0.45 3.99
CA PRO A 417 14.79 -0.64 3.69
C PRO A 417 13.81 -0.81 4.85
N ALA A 418 12.58 -1.22 4.54
CA ALA A 418 11.58 -1.65 5.48
C ALA A 418 12.20 -2.61 6.50
N ALA A 419 11.78 -2.45 7.76
CA ALA A 419 12.13 -3.40 8.79
C ALA A 419 11.86 -4.81 8.27
N PRO A 420 12.79 -5.76 8.45
CA PRO A 420 12.56 -7.10 7.97
C PRO A 420 11.24 -7.58 8.59
N THR A 421 10.32 -8.08 7.77
CA THR A 421 9.17 -8.82 8.29
C THR A 421 9.77 -9.88 9.22
N PRO A 422 9.45 -9.88 10.53
CA PRO A 422 10.13 -10.76 11.46
C PRO A 422 10.12 -12.20 10.94
N ALA A 423 11.31 -12.80 10.87
CA ALA A 423 11.50 -14.24 10.62
C ALA A 423 10.81 -15.06 11.76
N PRO A 424 10.67 -16.41 11.65
CA PRO A 424 9.69 -17.21 12.39
C PRO A 424 9.50 -16.79 13.84
N ARG A 425 8.24 -16.52 14.17
CA ARG A 425 7.81 -16.09 15.51
C ARG A 425 7.86 -17.27 16.46
N ALA A 426 8.17 -16.98 17.73
CA ALA A 426 8.01 -17.96 18.80
C ALA A 426 6.53 -18.40 18.84
N THR A 427 6.26 -19.70 18.73
CA THR A 427 4.89 -20.21 18.51
C THR A 427 4.16 -20.57 19.79
N THR A 428 4.89 -20.79 20.89
CA THR A 428 4.27 -21.17 22.17
C THR A 428 3.85 -19.92 22.94
N ASN A 429 2.54 -19.64 22.98
CA ASN A 429 1.97 -18.71 23.94
C ASN A 429 2.12 -19.29 25.37
N VAL A 430 3.11 -18.80 26.12
CA VAL A 430 3.35 -19.18 27.51
C VAL A 430 2.46 -18.44 28.51
N ALA A 431 1.68 -17.46 28.05
CA ALA A 431 0.64 -16.78 28.82
C ALA A 431 -0.73 -17.49 28.75
N ALA A 432 -0.94 -18.39 27.79
CA ALA A 432 -2.21 -19.10 27.63
C ALA A 432 -2.66 -19.80 28.94
N GLY A 433 -3.87 -19.47 29.38
CA GLY A 433 -4.50 -19.95 30.62
C GLY A 433 -3.81 -19.53 31.92
N ARG A 434 -2.87 -18.58 31.88
CA ARG A 434 -2.13 -18.14 33.07
C ARG A 434 -2.91 -17.09 33.85
N PRO A 435 -2.69 -16.99 35.18
CA PRO A 435 -3.32 -15.94 35.97
C PRO A 435 -2.90 -14.55 35.50
N ALA A 436 -3.89 -13.74 35.13
CA ALA A 436 -3.71 -12.34 34.81
C ALA A 436 -4.25 -11.45 35.94
N THR A 437 -3.52 -10.36 36.20
CA THR A 437 -3.92 -9.27 37.09
C THR A 437 -3.89 -7.97 36.30
N SER A 438 -4.65 -6.97 36.71
CA SER A 438 -4.73 -5.71 35.97
C SER A 438 -4.81 -4.53 36.93
N SER A 439 -4.64 -3.32 36.41
CA SER A 439 -4.91 -2.09 37.16
C SER A 439 -6.40 -1.85 37.41
N HIS A 440 -7.23 -2.20 36.41
CA HIS A 440 -8.67 -1.98 36.31
C HIS A 440 -9.25 -3.10 35.43
N GLY A 441 -10.57 -3.33 35.47
CA GLY A 441 -11.17 -4.42 34.68
C GLY A 441 -10.76 -5.81 35.17
N HIS A 442 -10.62 -6.00 36.49
CA HIS A 442 -10.10 -7.26 37.07
C HIS A 442 -10.94 -8.49 36.69
N ALA A 443 -12.26 -8.31 36.54
CA ALA A 443 -13.18 -9.40 36.18
C ALA A 443 -12.95 -9.94 34.76
N THR A 444 -12.36 -9.14 33.86
CA THR A 444 -12.15 -9.49 32.46
C THR A 444 -10.67 -9.69 32.12
N ALA A 445 -9.76 -9.47 33.08
CA ALA A 445 -8.31 -9.58 32.86
C ALA A 445 -7.86 -10.95 32.36
N ALA A 446 -8.50 -12.03 32.85
CA ALA A 446 -8.15 -13.39 32.47
C ALA A 446 -8.51 -13.71 31.01
N ARG A 447 -9.53 -13.05 30.43
CA ARG A 447 -9.98 -13.25 29.05
C ARG A 447 -8.89 -12.90 28.04
N ALA A 448 -8.10 -11.86 28.33
CA ALA A 448 -6.98 -11.50 27.48
C ALA A 448 -5.80 -12.49 27.51
N THR A 449 -5.92 -13.66 28.13
CA THR A 449 -4.83 -14.64 28.24
C THR A 449 -5.31 -16.09 28.20
N ASP A 450 -6.60 -16.34 28.02
CA ASP A 450 -7.14 -17.70 28.09
C ASP A 450 -6.95 -18.47 26.76
N GLY A 451 -6.56 -17.78 25.69
CA GLY A 451 -6.36 -18.37 24.38
C GLY A 451 -7.67 -18.65 23.63
N ALA A 452 -8.79 -18.11 24.12
CA ALA A 452 -10.06 -18.05 23.42
C ALA A 452 -10.31 -16.61 22.95
N TRP A 453 -10.86 -16.44 21.76
CA TRP A 453 -11.37 -15.16 21.29
C TRP A 453 -12.45 -15.45 20.26
N ASP A 454 -13.69 -15.08 20.55
CA ASP A 454 -14.85 -15.36 19.70
C ASP A 454 -15.47 -14.08 19.10
N GLU A 455 -15.51 -12.94 19.84
CA GLU A 455 -16.04 -11.66 19.34
C GLU A 455 -15.65 -10.42 20.18
N PHE A 456 -16.17 -9.23 19.84
CA PHE A 456 -15.89 -7.91 20.44
C PHE A 456 -16.03 -7.83 21.98
N GLU A 457 -16.71 -8.80 22.61
CA GLU A 457 -16.96 -8.86 24.05
C GLU A 457 -15.99 -9.78 24.83
N ASP A 458 -15.15 -10.55 24.13
CA ASP A 458 -14.19 -11.48 24.72
C ASP A 458 -12.79 -10.89 24.79
N GLY A 459 -12.50 -10.27 25.93
CA GLY A 459 -11.22 -9.62 26.17
C GLY A 459 -11.15 -8.86 27.49
N TRP A 460 -9.95 -8.38 27.83
CA TRP A 460 -9.76 -7.47 28.95
C TRP A 460 -10.26 -6.07 28.60
N VAL A 461 -11.20 -5.59 29.41
CA VAL A 461 -11.80 -4.25 29.30
C VAL A 461 -11.52 -3.46 30.57
N ALA A 462 -10.87 -2.31 30.42
CA ALA A 462 -10.56 -1.41 31.53
C ALA A 462 -10.92 0.04 31.19
N ASP A 463 -11.96 0.55 31.84
CA ASP A 463 -12.33 1.97 31.79
C ASP A 463 -11.60 2.75 32.90
N ALA A 464 -10.61 3.54 32.51
CA ALA A 464 -9.89 4.43 33.41
C ALA A 464 -9.38 5.67 32.66
N LYS A 465 -9.53 6.84 33.27
CA LYS A 465 -9.00 8.12 32.73
C LYS A 465 -7.48 8.26 32.84
N GLN A 466 -6.77 7.17 33.11
CA GLN A 466 -5.32 7.11 33.35
C GLN A 466 -4.73 5.85 32.71
N THR A 467 -3.40 5.79 32.60
CA THR A 467 -2.66 4.62 32.11
C THR A 467 -3.13 3.34 32.81
N THR A 468 -3.51 2.33 32.02
CA THR A 468 -3.92 1.01 32.50
C THR A 468 -2.82 -0.03 32.26
N TRP A 469 -2.89 -1.16 32.96
CA TRP A 469 -2.00 -2.28 32.70
C TRP A 469 -2.67 -3.63 32.97
N LEU A 470 -2.19 -4.66 32.25
CA LEU A 470 -2.49 -6.08 32.43
C LEU A 470 -1.16 -6.81 32.62
N ALA A 471 -1.03 -7.63 33.67
CA ALA A 471 0.17 -8.39 34.01
C ALA A 471 -0.15 -9.87 34.21
N VAL A 472 0.61 -10.73 33.53
CA VAL A 472 0.45 -12.18 33.53
C VAL A 472 1.53 -12.83 34.39
N ASP A 473 1.17 -13.74 35.31
CA ASP A 473 2.11 -14.61 36.02
C ASP A 473 2.33 -15.91 35.24
N LEU A 474 3.51 -16.04 34.62
CA LEU A 474 3.88 -17.22 33.83
C LEU A 474 4.11 -18.49 34.68
N GLY A 475 4.00 -18.37 36.01
CA GLY A 475 4.16 -19.42 37.03
C GLY A 475 5.61 -19.69 37.45
N ALA A 476 6.55 -19.46 36.54
CA ALA A 476 7.99 -19.54 36.77
C ALA A 476 8.71 -18.57 35.82
N THR A 477 9.99 -18.29 36.09
CA THR A 477 10.81 -17.53 35.14
C THR A 477 10.91 -18.31 33.83
N ARG A 478 10.45 -17.68 32.74
CA ARG A 478 10.49 -18.22 31.37
C ARG A 478 11.35 -17.31 30.49
N THR A 479 11.89 -17.90 29.43
CA THR A 479 12.43 -17.09 28.33
C THR A 479 11.25 -16.55 27.51
N ILE A 480 11.28 -15.27 27.19
CA ILE A 480 10.31 -14.55 26.39
C ILE A 480 11.04 -14.07 25.15
N ARG A 481 10.48 -14.36 23.97
CA ARG A 481 11.07 -14.06 22.66
C ARG A 481 10.24 -13.05 21.88
N GLY A 482 9.00 -12.83 22.26
CA GLY A 482 8.07 -11.93 21.59
C GLY A 482 6.72 -11.89 22.29
N TYR A 483 5.78 -11.20 21.67
CA TYR A 483 4.41 -11.07 22.17
C TYR A 483 3.43 -10.81 21.02
N ARG A 484 2.15 -11.12 21.24
CA ARG A 484 1.04 -10.70 20.39
C ARG A 484 0.01 -9.93 21.19
N VAL A 485 -0.56 -8.89 20.60
CA VAL A 485 -1.69 -8.14 21.14
C VAL A 485 -2.77 -8.12 20.07
N LYS A 486 -3.87 -8.81 20.33
CA LYS A 486 -5.10 -8.70 19.55
C LYS A 486 -5.90 -7.55 20.13
N HIS A 487 -6.05 -6.49 19.34
CA HIS A 487 -6.75 -5.27 19.73
C HIS A 487 -8.25 -5.41 19.52
N ALA A 488 -9.03 -4.43 19.98
CA ALA A 488 -10.49 -4.44 19.82
C ALA A 488 -10.97 -4.73 18.38
N GLY A 489 -10.30 -4.17 17.38
CA GLY A 489 -10.60 -4.37 15.96
C GLY A 489 -10.27 -5.76 15.41
N TYR A 490 -9.59 -6.61 16.18
CA TYR A 490 -9.25 -7.98 15.75
C TYR A 490 -10.49 -8.87 15.61
N GLY A 491 -11.54 -8.65 16.40
CA GLY A 491 -12.81 -9.39 16.33
C GLY A 491 -13.68 -9.08 15.10
N GLY A 492 -13.12 -8.51 14.03
CA GLY A 492 -13.79 -8.36 12.73
C GLY A 492 -14.82 -7.23 12.61
N SER A 493 -15.28 -6.63 13.71
CA SER A 493 -16.18 -5.47 13.68
C SER A 493 -15.42 -4.19 13.29
N PRO A 494 -15.73 -3.52 12.16
CA PRO A 494 -14.93 -2.38 11.77
C PRO A 494 -15.17 -1.12 12.63
N SER A 495 -16.26 -1.03 13.41
CA SER A 495 -16.43 0.01 14.44
C SER A 495 -15.46 -0.16 15.62
N ALA A 496 -14.89 -1.36 15.79
CA ALA A 496 -13.97 -1.68 16.87
C ALA A 496 -12.53 -1.20 16.62
N THR A 497 -12.15 -0.89 15.36
CA THR A 497 -10.81 -0.44 14.99
C THR A 497 -10.45 0.92 15.60
N ALA A 498 -11.44 1.81 15.78
CA ALA A 498 -11.29 3.07 16.51
C ALA A 498 -10.86 2.85 17.98
N PHE A 499 -11.15 1.67 18.54
CA PHE A 499 -10.80 1.25 19.88
C PHE A 499 -9.50 0.41 19.93
N ASN A 500 -8.75 0.31 18.83
CA ASN A 500 -7.43 -0.34 18.86
C ASN A 500 -6.47 0.42 19.78
N THR A 501 -5.70 -0.34 20.57
CA THR A 501 -4.75 0.24 21.50
C THR A 501 -3.66 0.95 20.73
N ARG A 502 -3.58 2.28 20.92
CA ARG A 502 -2.69 3.15 20.14
C ARG A 502 -1.27 3.16 20.66
N ASP A 503 -1.11 3.36 21.97
CA ASP A 503 0.20 3.53 22.60
C ASP A 503 0.31 2.59 23.81
N PHE A 504 1.25 1.65 23.78
CA PHE A 504 1.50 0.70 24.86
C PHE A 504 2.96 0.26 24.94
N SER A 505 3.33 -0.37 26.04
CA SER A 505 4.65 -0.99 26.23
C SER A 505 4.53 -2.37 26.82
N VAL A 506 5.46 -3.24 26.48
CA VAL A 506 5.61 -4.57 27.07
C VAL A 506 6.77 -4.52 28.05
N GLN A 507 6.50 -4.96 29.28
CA GLN A 507 7.43 -4.90 30.39
C GLN A 507 7.55 -6.26 31.06
N VAL A 508 8.69 -6.51 31.68
CA VAL A 508 8.99 -7.78 32.34
C VAL A 508 9.49 -7.57 33.77
N SER A 509 9.28 -8.57 34.62
CA SER A 509 9.73 -8.58 36.03
C SER A 509 9.83 -10.02 36.56
N ASP A 510 10.73 -10.26 37.50
CA ASP A 510 10.76 -11.52 38.29
C ASP A 510 9.84 -11.47 39.53
N ARG A 511 9.25 -10.32 39.82
CA ARG A 511 8.38 -10.08 40.99
C ARG A 511 7.04 -9.49 40.57
N PRO A 512 5.93 -9.82 41.27
CA PRO A 512 4.58 -9.40 40.88
C PRO A 512 4.35 -7.88 40.92
N ARG A 513 5.17 -7.13 41.67
CA ARG A 513 5.06 -5.67 41.82
C ARG A 513 6.25 -4.90 41.22
N GLY A 514 7.10 -5.57 40.44
CA GLY A 514 8.31 -4.99 39.88
C GLY A 514 9.55 -5.16 40.77
N PRO A 515 10.69 -4.52 40.41
CA PRO A 515 10.82 -3.49 39.37
C PRO A 515 10.52 -4.02 37.96
N TRP A 516 9.86 -3.20 37.16
CA TRP A 516 9.49 -3.52 35.78
C TRP A 516 10.52 -2.95 34.81
N THR A 517 10.90 -3.73 33.81
CA THR A 517 11.79 -3.30 32.72
C THR A 517 11.02 -3.32 31.41
N THR A 518 10.97 -2.20 30.69
CA THR A 518 10.39 -2.15 29.34
C THR A 518 11.29 -2.89 28.35
N VAL A 519 10.73 -3.88 27.66
CA VAL A 519 11.41 -4.68 26.64
C VAL A 519 10.97 -4.32 25.22
N ASP A 520 9.79 -3.72 25.06
CA ASP A 520 9.35 -3.10 23.82
C ASP A 520 8.32 -1.98 24.08
N ALA A 521 8.21 -1.05 23.14
CA ALA A 521 7.20 0.01 23.13
C ALA A 521 6.63 0.21 21.73
N VAL A 522 5.33 0.46 21.69
CA VAL A 522 4.54 0.68 20.49
C VAL A 522 3.77 1.99 20.66
N SER A 523 3.87 2.86 19.67
CA SER A 523 3.16 4.14 19.64
C SER A 523 2.50 4.32 18.28
N CYS A 524 1.41 5.08 18.26
CA CYS A 524 0.68 5.40 17.04
C CYS A 524 0.19 4.12 16.30
N ASN A 525 -0.08 3.02 17.02
CA ASN A 525 -0.60 1.76 16.44
C ASN A 525 -2.03 1.93 15.96
N THR A 526 -2.29 1.49 14.73
CA THR A 526 -3.64 1.39 14.15
C THR A 526 -4.03 -0.05 13.83
N ASP A 527 -3.09 -1.00 13.91
CA ASP A 527 -3.30 -2.37 13.49
C ASP A 527 -4.19 -3.13 14.48
N ASN A 528 -5.03 -4.02 13.94
CA ASN A 528 -5.86 -4.94 14.73
C ASN A 528 -5.02 -5.99 15.47
N LEU A 529 -3.82 -6.31 14.97
CA LEU A 529 -2.86 -7.23 15.57
C LEU A 529 -1.50 -6.56 15.67
N THR A 530 -0.95 -6.47 16.88
CA THR A 530 0.49 -6.27 17.04
C THR A 530 1.15 -7.60 17.32
N ASP A 531 2.12 -8.01 16.51
CA ASP A 531 2.87 -9.25 16.73
C ASP A 531 4.37 -9.01 16.48
N ARG A 532 5.15 -9.05 17.57
CA ARG A 532 6.54 -8.58 17.60
C ARG A 532 7.47 -9.58 18.30
N LEU A 533 8.68 -9.70 17.74
CA LEU A 533 9.81 -10.30 18.44
C LEU A 533 10.51 -9.25 19.29
N LEU A 534 10.98 -9.64 20.47
CA LEU A 534 11.87 -8.81 21.26
C LEU A 534 13.25 -8.75 20.59
N PRO A 535 13.90 -7.57 20.52
CA PRO A 535 15.25 -7.44 19.96
C PRO A 535 16.28 -8.35 20.64
N ARG A 536 16.03 -8.68 21.92
CA ARG A 536 16.75 -9.67 22.69
C ARG A 536 15.76 -10.46 23.54
N PRO A 537 15.98 -11.77 23.74
CA PRO A 537 15.18 -12.56 24.66
C PRO A 537 15.26 -12.00 26.07
N ALA A 538 14.13 -12.02 26.78
CA ALA A 538 14.05 -11.61 28.17
C ALA A 538 13.73 -12.83 29.04
N GLY A 539 14.43 -12.99 30.16
CA GLY A 539 14.03 -13.94 31.21
C GLY A 539 13.14 -13.22 32.22
N ALA A 540 11.93 -13.70 32.44
CA ALA A 540 11.05 -13.17 33.49
C ALA A 540 9.93 -14.12 33.86
N ARG A 541 9.37 -13.94 35.06
CA ARG A 541 8.15 -14.63 35.51
C ARG A 541 6.88 -13.84 35.23
N TYR A 542 6.95 -12.52 35.28
CA TYR A 542 5.81 -11.63 35.08
C TYR A 542 6.00 -10.80 33.82
N VAL A 543 4.95 -10.69 33.00
CA VAL A 543 4.93 -9.87 31.79
C VAL A 543 3.75 -8.93 31.85
N ARG A 544 3.97 -7.65 31.59
CA ARG A 544 2.96 -6.59 31.70
C ARG A 544 2.81 -5.84 30.40
N LEU A 545 1.58 -5.79 29.90
CA LEU A 545 1.13 -4.86 28.88
C LEU A 545 0.69 -3.57 29.59
N GLN A 546 1.43 -2.47 29.38
CA GLN A 546 1.11 -1.16 29.95
C GLN A 546 0.61 -0.22 28.85
N VAL A 547 -0.67 0.15 28.94
CA VAL A 547 -1.39 0.94 27.94
C VAL A 547 -1.42 2.40 28.34
N THR A 548 -0.78 3.24 27.52
CA THR A 548 -0.67 4.69 27.73
C THR A 548 -1.69 5.49 26.91
N ARG A 549 -2.14 4.98 25.77
CA ARG A 549 -3.26 5.52 25.00
C ARG A 549 -4.12 4.38 24.45
N PRO A 550 -5.32 4.18 25.02
CA PRO A 550 -6.09 2.95 24.81
C PRO A 550 -6.86 2.92 23.49
N THR A 551 -7.08 4.06 22.85
CA THR A 551 -7.87 4.15 21.60
C THR A 551 -7.31 5.22 20.66
N GLN A 552 -7.84 5.26 19.44
CA GLN A 552 -7.54 6.33 18.48
C GLN A 552 -8.30 7.63 18.79
N THR A 553 -9.39 7.54 19.55
CA THR A 553 -10.36 8.61 19.79
C THR A 553 -10.16 9.24 21.18
N ALA A 554 -11.15 10.01 21.63
CA ALA A 554 -11.22 10.51 23.01
C ALA A 554 -11.66 9.43 24.02
N ASP A 555 -12.05 8.24 23.57
CA ASP A 555 -12.41 7.12 24.44
C ASP A 555 -11.21 6.68 25.28
N SER A 556 -11.42 6.56 26.59
CA SER A 556 -10.40 6.16 27.57
C SER A 556 -10.43 4.66 27.91
N THR A 557 -11.29 3.89 27.26
CA THR A 557 -11.47 2.47 27.58
C THR A 557 -10.42 1.60 26.88
N THR A 558 -9.63 0.87 27.65
CA THR A 558 -8.69 -0.14 27.12
C THR A 558 -9.44 -1.41 26.77
N ARG A 559 -9.21 -1.96 25.58
CA ARG A 559 -9.81 -3.21 25.10
C ARG A 559 -8.73 -4.07 24.44
N ILE A 560 -8.41 -5.19 25.06
CA ILE A 560 -7.44 -6.17 24.56
C ILE A 560 -8.14 -7.51 24.47
N LEU A 561 -8.34 -8.02 23.26
CA LEU A 561 -8.97 -9.32 23.07
C LEU A 561 -8.04 -10.43 23.54
N GLU A 562 -6.75 -10.37 23.19
CA GLU A 562 -5.75 -11.35 23.62
C GLU A 562 -4.37 -10.69 23.77
N PHE A 563 -3.63 -11.10 24.80
CA PHE A 563 -2.24 -10.76 25.06
C PHE A 563 -1.39 -12.04 25.20
N GLU A 564 -0.77 -12.44 24.09
CA GLU A 564 0.06 -13.62 24.04
C GLU A 564 1.52 -13.28 24.39
N VAL A 565 2.15 -14.11 25.21
CA VAL A 565 3.58 -14.02 25.53
C VAL A 565 4.29 -15.22 24.93
N LEU A 566 5.30 -15.01 24.11
CA LEU A 566 5.87 -16.08 23.28
C LEU A 566 7.18 -16.63 23.87
N GLY A 567 7.22 -17.93 24.20
CA GLY A 567 8.26 -18.50 25.06
C GLY A 567 9.42 -19.25 24.40
N ASN A 568 9.19 -19.92 23.26
CA ASN A 568 10.21 -20.74 22.58
C ASN A 568 10.31 -20.41 21.10
N ALA A 569 11.53 -20.42 20.56
CA ALA A 569 11.76 -20.61 19.13
C ALA A 569 11.72 -22.12 18.85
N GLY A 570 10.53 -22.66 18.59
CA GLY A 570 10.42 -23.92 17.88
C GLY A 570 10.70 -23.68 16.40
N THR A 571 11.53 -24.51 15.78
CA THR A 571 11.70 -24.57 14.32
C THR A 571 10.47 -25.25 13.68
N SER A 572 9.26 -24.80 14.02
CA SER A 572 8.13 -25.06 13.16
C SER A 572 8.36 -24.21 11.91
N PRO A 573 8.32 -24.80 10.71
CA PRO A 573 8.47 -24.02 9.51
C PRO A 573 7.40 -22.92 9.48
N VAL A 574 7.76 -21.75 8.95
CA VAL A 574 6.83 -20.61 8.88
C VAL A 574 5.73 -20.95 7.89
N ASN A 575 4.46 -20.97 8.32
CA ASN A 575 3.36 -20.84 7.39
C ASN A 575 3.42 -19.42 6.81
N LEU A 576 3.95 -19.31 5.58
CA LEU A 576 4.10 -18.10 4.80
C LEU A 576 2.76 -17.45 4.43
N ALA A 577 1.67 -18.25 4.44
CA ALA A 577 0.31 -17.80 4.16
C ALA A 577 -0.40 -17.26 5.40
N LEU A 578 0.09 -17.52 6.62
CA LEU A 578 -0.59 -17.10 7.85
C LEU A 578 -0.79 -15.57 7.88
N TYR A 579 -2.05 -15.16 8.05
CA TYR A 579 -2.58 -13.79 8.02
C TYR A 579 -2.29 -13.00 6.75
N ARG A 580 -2.07 -13.70 5.63
CA ARG A 580 -1.86 -13.05 4.33
C ARG A 580 -3.19 -12.69 3.68
N PRO A 581 -3.26 -11.57 2.92
CA PRO A 581 -4.45 -11.24 2.17
C PRO A 581 -4.87 -12.38 1.24
N VAL A 582 -6.14 -12.72 1.29
CA VAL A 582 -6.75 -13.73 0.42
C VAL A 582 -7.76 -13.04 -0.50
N THR A 583 -7.67 -13.34 -1.78
CA THR A 583 -8.67 -12.98 -2.80
C THR A 583 -9.31 -14.23 -3.35
N ALA A 584 -10.63 -14.27 -3.48
CA ALA A 584 -11.35 -15.40 -4.06
C ALA A 584 -12.26 -14.94 -5.20
N ASP A 585 -12.58 -15.85 -6.12
CA ASP A 585 -13.50 -15.61 -7.23
C ASP A 585 -14.93 -15.30 -6.78
N ALA A 586 -15.33 -15.88 -5.65
CA ALA A 586 -16.58 -15.57 -4.96
C ALA A 586 -16.42 -15.75 -3.44
N ALA A 587 -17.42 -15.30 -2.67
CA ALA A 587 -17.39 -15.30 -1.21
C ALA A 587 -16.13 -14.63 -0.62
N ASN A 588 -15.61 -13.61 -1.31
CA ASN A 588 -14.35 -12.95 -0.98
C ASN A 588 -14.33 -12.34 0.43
N SER A 589 -15.48 -11.89 0.94
CA SER A 589 -15.62 -11.35 2.30
C SER A 589 -15.29 -12.36 3.41
N ARG A 590 -15.23 -13.66 3.10
CA ARG A 590 -14.87 -14.74 4.04
C ARG A 590 -13.56 -15.44 3.68
N ALA A 591 -12.87 -14.99 2.64
CA ALA A 591 -11.66 -15.67 2.16
C ALA A 591 -10.49 -15.61 3.16
N TYR A 592 -10.49 -14.60 4.05
CA TYR A 592 -9.45 -14.43 5.05
C TYR A 592 -9.33 -15.60 6.05
N HIS A 593 -10.42 -16.34 6.26
CA HIS A 593 -10.43 -17.51 7.15
C HIS A 593 -9.41 -18.56 6.75
N VAL A 594 -9.09 -18.67 5.46
CA VAL A 594 -8.16 -19.66 4.92
C VAL A 594 -6.71 -19.42 5.36
N THR A 595 -6.43 -18.35 6.09
CA THR A 595 -5.09 -17.99 6.54
C THR A 595 -5.05 -17.53 7.99
N ASP A 596 -6.15 -17.63 8.74
CA ASP A 596 -6.22 -17.07 10.10
C ASP A 596 -5.75 -18.05 11.20
N GLY A 597 -5.52 -19.31 10.84
CA GLY A 597 -5.09 -20.37 11.73
C GLY A 597 -6.20 -20.84 12.69
N GLN A 598 -7.47 -20.53 12.42
CA GLN A 598 -8.62 -20.91 13.23
C GLN A 598 -9.39 -22.08 12.62
N LEU A 599 -9.80 -23.03 13.46
CA LEU A 599 -10.66 -24.16 13.11
C LEU A 599 -11.67 -24.47 14.23
N ALA A 600 -11.94 -23.48 15.09
CA ALA A 600 -12.67 -23.68 16.33
C ALA A 600 -14.19 -23.74 16.10
N ASP A 601 -14.68 -23.03 15.09
CA ASP A 601 -16.08 -23.02 14.67
C ASP A 601 -16.22 -23.62 13.27
N ALA A 602 -16.94 -24.75 13.21
CA ALA A 602 -17.17 -25.50 11.99
C ALA A 602 -18.00 -24.74 10.93
N GLU A 603 -18.78 -23.73 11.31
CA GLU A 603 -19.61 -22.95 10.38
C GLU A 603 -19.03 -21.56 10.09
N LEU A 604 -18.21 -21.03 11.00
CA LEU A 604 -17.66 -19.69 10.89
C LEU A 604 -16.23 -19.61 10.37
N ASP A 605 -15.35 -20.58 10.68
CA ASP A 605 -13.90 -20.50 10.42
C ASP A 605 -13.49 -21.08 9.05
N ALA A 606 -14.30 -20.88 8.02
CA ALA A 606 -13.99 -21.36 6.67
C ALA A 606 -14.34 -20.35 5.57
N TRP A 607 -13.58 -20.40 4.48
CA TRP A 607 -14.07 -19.91 3.20
C TRP A 607 -15.06 -20.91 2.64
N VAL A 608 -16.31 -20.45 2.50
CA VAL A 608 -17.44 -21.25 2.02
C VAL A 608 -17.94 -20.66 0.71
N ASN A 609 -17.90 -21.44 -0.37
CA ASN A 609 -18.38 -21.00 -1.68
C ASN A 609 -19.33 -22.02 -2.33
N SER A 610 -20.59 -21.62 -2.52
CA SER A 610 -21.63 -22.43 -3.17
C SER A 610 -21.53 -22.36 -4.71
N SER A 611 -20.42 -22.84 -5.28
CA SER A 611 -20.13 -22.73 -6.71
C SER A 611 -20.86 -23.74 -7.61
N GLY A 612 -21.47 -24.79 -7.05
CA GLY A 612 -22.26 -25.75 -7.82
C GLY A 612 -21.43 -26.68 -8.74
N HIS A 613 -20.16 -26.94 -8.42
CA HIS A 613 -19.10 -27.54 -9.27
C HIS A 613 -18.53 -26.67 -10.39
N ASN A 614 -18.88 -25.39 -10.50
CA ASN A 614 -18.05 -24.52 -11.33
C ASN A 614 -16.65 -24.42 -10.71
N PRO A 615 -15.57 -24.48 -11.52
CA PRO A 615 -14.22 -24.26 -11.03
C PRO A 615 -14.16 -22.97 -10.24
N THR A 616 -13.69 -23.06 -9.00
CA THR A 616 -13.60 -21.92 -8.07
C THR A 616 -12.19 -21.80 -7.53
N TRP A 617 -11.80 -20.61 -7.07
CA TRP A 617 -10.44 -20.40 -6.59
C TRP A 617 -10.32 -19.35 -5.49
N LEU A 618 -9.32 -19.56 -4.64
CA LEU A 618 -8.83 -18.57 -3.68
C LEU A 618 -7.32 -18.43 -3.82
N ALA A 619 -6.80 -17.21 -3.74
CA ALA A 619 -5.41 -16.84 -3.94
C ALA A 619 -4.89 -16.03 -2.75
N VAL A 620 -3.71 -16.37 -2.27
CA VAL A 620 -3.00 -15.73 -1.16
C VAL A 620 -1.86 -14.89 -1.70
N ASP A 621 -1.79 -13.60 -1.32
CA ASP A 621 -0.64 -12.74 -1.57
C ASP A 621 0.37 -12.84 -0.41
N LEU A 622 1.52 -13.47 -0.66
CA LEU A 622 2.60 -13.62 0.33
C LEU A 622 3.37 -12.31 0.60
N GLY A 623 2.97 -11.21 -0.05
CA GLY A 623 3.49 -9.85 0.09
C GLY A 623 4.77 -9.58 -0.69
N SER A 624 5.54 -10.62 -0.99
CA SER A 624 6.75 -10.58 -1.83
C SER A 624 7.00 -11.98 -2.38
N ALA A 625 7.91 -12.11 -3.36
CA ALA A 625 8.40 -13.43 -3.75
C ALA A 625 8.96 -14.19 -2.53
N ARG A 626 8.49 -15.41 -2.30
CA ARG A 626 8.94 -16.32 -1.24
C ARG A 626 9.37 -17.65 -1.85
N SER A 627 10.39 -18.27 -1.27
CA SER A 627 10.72 -19.66 -1.57
C SER A 627 9.77 -20.59 -0.83
N ILE A 628 9.13 -21.50 -1.57
CA ILE A 628 8.07 -22.40 -1.11
C ILE A 628 8.47 -23.82 -1.48
N GLY A 629 8.28 -24.77 -0.57
CA GLY A 629 8.59 -26.18 -0.77
C GLY A 629 7.60 -27.14 -0.11
N ARG A 630 6.54 -26.66 0.54
CA ARG A 630 5.47 -27.49 1.08
C ARG A 630 4.17 -26.69 1.20
N PHE A 631 3.03 -27.33 1.07
CA PHE A 631 1.73 -26.73 1.37
C PHE A 631 0.86 -27.69 2.16
N VAL A 632 -0.08 -27.13 2.94
CA VAL A 632 -1.09 -27.86 3.68
C VAL A 632 -2.45 -27.25 3.39
N VAL A 633 -3.46 -28.08 3.12
CA VAL A 633 -4.86 -27.65 3.01
C VAL A 633 -5.67 -28.38 4.09
N ARG A 634 -6.42 -27.62 4.88
CA ARG A 634 -7.38 -28.16 5.85
C ARG A 634 -8.79 -28.08 5.30
N HIS A 635 -9.43 -29.23 5.23
CA HIS A 635 -10.75 -29.43 4.64
C HIS A 635 -11.85 -29.43 5.71
N ALA A 636 -13.09 -29.65 5.28
CA ALA A 636 -14.27 -29.65 6.14
C ALA A 636 -14.13 -30.50 7.42
N GLU A 637 -13.59 -31.71 7.30
CA GLU A 637 -13.40 -32.62 8.43
C GLU A 637 -12.36 -32.08 9.44
N ALA A 638 -11.37 -31.32 8.99
CA ALA A 638 -10.41 -30.69 9.91
C ALA A 638 -11.06 -29.60 10.76
N GLY A 639 -12.13 -28.98 10.25
CA GLY A 639 -13.00 -28.06 10.99
C GLY A 639 -14.13 -28.73 11.77
N GLY A 640 -14.16 -30.07 11.84
CA GLY A 640 -15.16 -30.82 12.60
C GLY A 640 -16.44 -31.18 11.83
N LEU A 641 -16.49 -30.98 10.52
CA LEU A 641 -17.62 -31.39 9.68
C LEU A 641 -17.47 -32.83 9.15
N ASP A 642 -18.50 -33.32 8.46
CA ASP A 642 -18.51 -34.66 7.85
C ASP A 642 -17.46 -34.78 6.72
N ALA A 643 -16.75 -35.91 6.65
CA ALA A 643 -15.70 -36.18 5.66
C ALA A 643 -16.19 -36.18 4.20
N THR A 644 -17.49 -36.38 3.96
CA THR A 644 -18.08 -36.23 2.62
C THR A 644 -17.99 -34.79 2.09
N LEU A 645 -17.81 -33.81 2.98
CA LEU A 645 -17.65 -32.39 2.66
C LEU A 645 -16.19 -31.97 2.39
N ASN A 646 -15.23 -32.90 2.48
CA ASN A 646 -13.84 -32.60 2.15
C ASN A 646 -13.69 -32.24 0.66
N THR A 647 -12.85 -31.23 0.38
CA THR A 647 -12.51 -30.86 -1.00
C THR A 647 -11.82 -32.05 -1.66
N ARG A 648 -12.35 -32.50 -2.82
CA ARG A 648 -11.91 -33.72 -3.51
C ARG A 648 -10.82 -33.42 -4.54
N ASP A 649 -11.09 -32.49 -5.45
CA ASP A 649 -10.17 -32.20 -6.57
C ASP A 649 -9.79 -30.73 -6.55
N PHE A 650 -8.48 -30.48 -6.48
CA PHE A 650 -7.93 -29.14 -6.53
C PHE A 650 -6.48 -29.10 -7.03
N THR A 651 -6.06 -27.95 -7.52
CA THR A 651 -4.70 -27.69 -8.00
C THR A 651 -4.11 -26.51 -7.23
N LEU A 652 -2.90 -26.68 -6.68
CA LEU A 652 -2.09 -25.57 -6.20
C LEU A 652 -1.39 -24.93 -7.40
N GLN A 653 -1.60 -23.63 -7.59
CA GLN A 653 -0.91 -22.84 -8.59
C GLN A 653 -0.10 -21.72 -7.94
N SER A 654 0.92 -21.23 -8.64
CA SER A 654 1.72 -20.09 -8.20
C SER A 654 1.76 -18.99 -9.25
N SER A 655 1.95 -17.75 -8.83
CA SER A 655 2.15 -16.61 -9.73
C SER A 655 3.08 -15.58 -9.10
N ASP A 656 3.80 -14.82 -9.94
CA ASP A 656 4.52 -13.62 -9.50
C ASP A 656 3.66 -12.35 -9.62
N ASN A 657 2.58 -12.39 -10.41
CA ASN A 657 1.76 -11.23 -10.78
C ASN A 657 0.25 -11.42 -10.57
N ASN A 658 -0.18 -12.53 -9.96
CA ASN A 658 -1.59 -12.90 -9.73
C ASN A 658 -2.43 -13.11 -11.02
N LYS A 659 -1.77 -13.24 -12.18
CA LYS A 659 -2.42 -13.34 -13.50
C LYS A 659 -1.95 -14.54 -14.30
N GLN A 660 -0.63 -14.70 -14.41
CA GLN A 660 -0.01 -15.84 -15.07
C GLN A 660 0.25 -16.90 -14.01
N TRP A 661 -0.46 -18.01 -14.13
CA TRP A 661 -0.45 -19.07 -13.14
C TRP A 661 0.27 -20.30 -13.68
N VAL A 662 1.10 -20.89 -12.83
CA VAL A 662 1.82 -22.13 -13.11
C VAL A 662 1.33 -23.18 -12.11
N ASP A 663 0.88 -24.32 -12.62
CA ASP A 663 0.51 -25.49 -11.82
C ASP A 663 1.72 -26.03 -11.06
N ARG A 664 1.56 -26.26 -9.75
CA ARG A 664 2.61 -26.76 -8.86
C ARG A 664 2.33 -28.15 -8.31
N ASP A 665 1.07 -28.44 -7.97
CA ASP A 665 0.60 -29.77 -7.57
C ASP A 665 -0.88 -29.92 -7.89
N SER A 666 -1.32 -31.16 -8.13
CA SER A 666 -2.72 -31.50 -8.35
C SER A 666 -3.12 -32.66 -7.46
N VAL A 667 -4.25 -32.51 -6.79
CA VAL A 667 -4.84 -33.49 -5.88
C VAL A 667 -6.20 -33.85 -6.44
N VAL A 668 -6.47 -35.14 -6.54
CA VAL A 668 -7.73 -35.71 -7.04
C VAL A 668 -8.26 -36.75 -6.05
N ASP A 669 -9.58 -36.84 -5.95
CA ASP A 669 -10.29 -37.79 -5.09
C ASP A 669 -9.84 -37.76 -3.61
N ASN A 670 -9.49 -36.58 -3.07
CA ASN A 670 -9.04 -36.46 -1.69
C ASN A 670 -10.14 -36.85 -0.69
N GLU A 671 -9.85 -37.79 0.21
CA GLU A 671 -10.75 -38.16 1.30
C GLU A 671 -10.27 -37.67 2.67
N SER A 672 -9.06 -37.13 2.75
CA SER A 672 -8.42 -36.76 4.01
C SER A 672 -8.87 -35.39 4.50
N ALA A 673 -9.05 -35.27 5.82
CA ALA A 673 -9.25 -33.99 6.52
C ALA A 673 -8.16 -32.95 6.22
N VAL A 674 -6.92 -33.41 6.01
CA VAL A 674 -5.75 -32.57 5.77
C VAL A 674 -4.96 -33.12 4.59
N THR A 675 -4.70 -32.28 3.59
CA THR A 675 -3.73 -32.57 2.54
C THR A 675 -2.42 -31.88 2.87
N ASP A 676 -1.32 -32.63 3.00
CA ASP A 676 0.01 -32.11 3.35
C ASP A 676 1.03 -32.62 2.34
N ARG A 677 1.68 -31.71 1.61
CA ARG A 677 2.42 -32.04 0.38
C ARG A 677 3.74 -31.28 0.30
N VAL A 678 4.84 -32.01 0.12
CA VAL A 678 6.17 -31.45 -0.15
C VAL A 678 6.39 -31.32 -1.66
N LEU A 679 6.92 -30.18 -2.09
CA LEU A 679 7.11 -29.79 -3.49
C LEU A 679 8.58 -29.57 -3.81
N SER A 680 8.92 -29.68 -5.11
CA SER A 680 10.18 -29.11 -5.60
C SER A 680 10.20 -27.60 -5.33
N PRO A 681 11.25 -27.05 -4.71
CA PRO A 681 11.29 -25.64 -4.34
C PRO A 681 11.00 -24.71 -5.51
N PHE A 682 10.13 -23.73 -5.31
CA PHE A 682 9.87 -22.67 -6.28
C PHE A 682 9.78 -21.31 -5.57
N SER A 683 9.91 -20.23 -6.35
CA SER A 683 9.70 -18.87 -5.89
C SER A 683 8.37 -18.36 -6.44
N ALA A 684 7.56 -17.73 -5.59
CA ALA A 684 6.32 -17.06 -6.01
C ALA A 684 5.90 -15.99 -5.00
N ARG A 685 5.20 -14.94 -5.46
CA ARG A 685 4.50 -13.99 -4.57
C ARG A 685 3.08 -14.44 -4.24
N TYR A 686 2.41 -15.09 -5.18
CA TYR A 686 1.04 -15.54 -5.05
C TYR A 686 0.98 -17.06 -5.13
N VAL A 687 0.12 -17.66 -4.30
CA VAL A 687 -0.30 -19.05 -4.42
C VAL A 687 -1.82 -19.09 -4.47
N ARG A 688 -2.41 -20.00 -5.24
CA ARG A 688 -3.87 -20.18 -5.24
C ARG A 688 -4.26 -21.65 -5.27
N LEU A 689 -5.39 -21.95 -4.68
CA LEU A 689 -6.10 -23.21 -4.86
C LEU A 689 -7.16 -23.01 -5.95
N VAL A 690 -7.13 -23.85 -6.98
CA VAL A 690 -8.20 -23.98 -7.96
C VAL A 690 -8.93 -25.27 -7.67
N ILE A 691 -10.18 -25.20 -7.21
CA ILE A 691 -11.01 -26.33 -6.82
C ILE A 691 -11.96 -26.66 -7.97
N THR A 692 -11.91 -27.91 -8.43
CA THR A 692 -12.78 -28.44 -9.50
C THR A 692 -13.82 -29.42 -8.97
N LYS A 693 -13.59 -30.04 -7.80
CA LYS A 693 -14.55 -30.92 -7.13
C LYS A 693 -14.58 -30.61 -5.62
N PRO A 694 -15.55 -29.81 -5.15
CA PRO A 694 -15.55 -29.28 -3.80
C PRO A 694 -15.98 -30.27 -2.70
N VAL A 695 -16.69 -31.34 -3.05
CA VAL A 695 -17.24 -32.34 -2.11
C VAL A 695 -17.39 -33.70 -2.81
N ALA A 696 -17.69 -34.75 -2.05
CA ALA A 696 -17.97 -36.07 -2.60
C ALA A 696 -19.25 -36.09 -3.47
N ASP A 697 -19.33 -37.01 -4.44
CA ASP A 697 -20.45 -37.06 -5.39
C ASP A 697 -21.82 -37.37 -4.75
N ILE A 698 -21.81 -37.92 -3.53
CA ILE A 698 -23.03 -38.19 -2.75
C ILE A 698 -23.64 -36.92 -2.14
N VAL A 699 -22.88 -35.81 -2.07
CA VAL A 699 -23.32 -34.55 -1.47
C VAL A 699 -24.03 -33.70 -2.52
N THR A 700 -25.32 -33.44 -2.30
CA THR A 700 -26.15 -32.62 -3.20
C THR A 700 -25.71 -31.15 -3.23
N ASP A 701 -25.32 -30.62 -2.06
CA ASP A 701 -24.88 -29.24 -1.88
C ASP A 701 -23.38 -29.12 -2.16
N ARG A 702 -23.09 -28.76 -3.41
CA ARG A 702 -21.77 -28.80 -4.03
C ARG A 702 -20.92 -27.58 -3.67
N THR A 703 -20.74 -27.37 -2.37
CA THR A 703 -20.15 -26.17 -1.76
C THR A 703 -18.71 -26.42 -1.35
N ALA A 704 -17.79 -25.58 -1.84
CA ALA A 704 -16.39 -25.60 -1.43
C ALA A 704 -16.26 -25.11 0.02
N ARG A 705 -15.44 -25.80 0.82
CA ARG A 705 -15.09 -25.42 2.19
C ARG A 705 -13.59 -25.62 2.39
N VAL A 706 -12.89 -24.51 2.59
CA VAL A 706 -11.47 -24.53 2.94
C VAL A 706 -11.30 -23.80 4.25
N TYR A 707 -10.72 -24.48 5.24
CA TYR A 707 -10.48 -23.92 6.57
C TYR A 707 -9.11 -23.27 6.65
N GLU A 708 -8.11 -23.86 5.99
CA GLU A 708 -6.76 -23.29 5.99
C GLU A 708 -6.00 -23.69 4.72
N LEU A 709 -5.22 -22.76 4.18
CA LEU A 709 -4.16 -22.98 3.20
C LEU A 709 -2.85 -22.49 3.82
N GLU A 710 -2.02 -23.44 4.21
CA GLU A 710 -0.69 -23.19 4.73
C GLU A 710 0.35 -23.37 3.61
N VAL A 711 1.37 -22.51 3.54
CA VAL A 711 2.53 -22.72 2.64
C VAL A 711 3.83 -22.52 3.39
N TYR A 712 4.82 -23.36 3.13
CA TYR A 712 6.04 -23.43 3.92
C TYR A 712 7.30 -23.37 3.05
N PRO A 713 8.44 -22.86 3.58
CA PRO A 713 9.72 -22.90 2.89
C PRO A 713 10.20 -24.33 2.56
N PRO A 714 11.20 -24.49 1.68
CA PRO A 714 11.86 -25.78 1.48
C PRO A 714 12.47 -26.34 2.76
N GLY A 715 12.35 -27.66 2.96
CA GLY A 715 12.90 -28.36 4.14
C GLY A 715 12.06 -28.24 5.42
N ALA A 716 10.82 -27.77 5.28
CA ALA A 716 9.83 -27.55 6.31
C ALA A 716 9.02 -28.78 6.72
#